data_AF-A0A2A2JQ56-F1
#
_entry.id   AF-A0A2A2JQ56-F1
#
_cell.length_a   1.000
_cell.length_b   1.000
_cell.length_c   1.000
_cell.angle_alpha   90.00
_cell.angle_beta   90.00
_cell.angle_gamma   90.00
#
_symmetry.space_group_name_H-M   'P 1'
#
loop_
_entity.id
_entity.type
_entity.pdbx_description
1 polymer ?
#
loop_
_entity_poly.entity_id
_entity_poly.type
_entity_poly.pdbx_seq_one_letter_code
_entity_poly.pdbx_strand_id
1 'polypeptide(L)'
;MRSSSTGFLQIYLLVAVSVCVVCTLIVYYGCSCDLESPQIHKTAQALQSHGELPSKTKPSTYLLIVIMSSPNDTMVRDTIRNTWLKLTAKPRHVVDHIFPVGAKGLSQPELDTLNSEQKEFGDLALLTNLEESYSGLARKTLSSIQFAHENFDAQYLLKVDSDSFVRIGSLLSSLLDFRHERLYWGFLDGRAKPIRKGKWRESDWILCDRYLPYQLGGGYVISKQLVQYLATNAHLLKMYKNEDVSVGAWLAGLDVKYVHDPRFDTEWVSRGCSNRYIITHKKSPRELQQLYNNIKETGTLCEREFRHRASYVYDWSVPPSECCHRMNSSDVPARMSYANPHEAHAKFVSNTTGGPQSEIFIIQLIGLASCLVRNLLVPWLFLGRPFNTSNRLLCLKFALDFTILCMPLLLGFTILSSHLHWILLVLTVLIVLISTFIVFETWGCTERLPMRHALHMILDDAHQPTMFLNYSRFFLMLTVVIAILAVDVPIFPRRFAKTETTGHSLMDTGVAHFVAALAVGTFYSRHFHQIAGHQPKAHRHTPWYLQSFVVLPVIGLFRTVSLALLDYPQHITEYGIHWNFFFTFALLKLANKIIPRNHPLIVALILGVAHHMLLTKCQFQDWILFGENKRENLITANIEGLVSLVGYLCIYYGAMFVAKDSAPQGMRIRYYISSGVSFFFYAGFFLLCQLFSEHFIGAPSRRVVNIPYIFSQLYLSSITVGIFVIAQSITLFAWISRIPNFIGDEPWDSVSPCLAVSINDAGLWVFLLSNLMTGLANFMFNTHSMDTFSAFALVFSYLFILHAIFFFAPKIYETYKKHPKRR
;
A
#
# COMPACT_ATOMS: atom_id res chain seq x y z
N MET A 1 14.85 16.07 -14.44
CA MET A 1 15.72 15.18 -15.24
C MET A 1 16.40 14.17 -14.32
N ARG A 2 16.29 12.86 -14.62
CA ARG A 2 17.23 11.74 -14.32
C ARG A 2 17.50 11.19 -12.89
N SER A 3 16.70 11.42 -11.84
CA SER A 3 17.06 10.94 -10.47
C SER A 3 16.10 9.96 -9.75
N SER A 4 15.26 9.19 -10.44
CA SER A 4 14.80 7.88 -9.90
C SER A 4 14.77 6.75 -10.95
N SER A 5 15.24 7.03 -12.17
CA SER A 5 15.44 6.02 -13.23
C SER A 5 16.51 4.96 -12.87
N THR A 6 17.13 5.07 -11.69
CA THR A 6 18.24 4.26 -11.18
C THR A 6 17.81 3.24 -10.11
N GLY A 7 16.81 3.52 -9.26
CA GLY A 7 16.48 2.65 -8.11
C GLY A 7 15.86 1.27 -8.44
N PHE A 8 15.21 1.12 -9.60
CA PHE A 8 14.51 -0.12 -9.96
C PHE A 8 15.22 -1.00 -11.00
N LEU A 9 16.08 -0.40 -11.84
CA LEU A 9 17.04 -1.17 -12.62
C LEU A 9 18.08 -1.83 -11.68
N GLN A 10 18.44 -1.17 -10.57
CA GLN A 10 19.46 -1.62 -9.61
C GLN A 10 19.05 -2.81 -8.72
N ILE A 11 17.77 -2.97 -8.34
CA ILE A 11 17.30 -4.12 -7.53
C ILE A 11 16.99 -5.35 -8.40
N TYR A 12 16.51 -5.13 -9.62
CA TYR A 12 16.31 -6.20 -10.61
C TYR A 12 17.63 -6.73 -11.15
N LEU A 13 18.65 -5.88 -11.38
CA LEU A 13 19.99 -6.37 -11.71
C LEU A 13 20.60 -7.11 -10.51
N LEU A 14 20.46 -6.61 -9.26
CA LEU A 14 21.10 -7.24 -8.11
C LEU A 14 20.50 -8.61 -7.71
N VAL A 15 19.18 -8.80 -7.77
CA VAL A 15 18.55 -10.09 -7.38
C VAL A 15 18.54 -11.07 -8.54
N ALA A 16 18.39 -10.62 -9.79
CA ALA A 16 18.63 -11.49 -10.95
C ALA A 16 20.10 -11.93 -11.02
N VAL A 17 21.06 -11.06 -10.67
CA VAL A 17 22.48 -11.42 -10.50
C VAL A 17 22.66 -12.33 -9.28
N SER A 18 21.98 -12.13 -8.15
CA SER A 18 22.13 -12.99 -6.96
C SER A 18 21.52 -14.39 -7.13
N VAL A 19 20.37 -14.51 -7.79
CA VAL A 19 19.72 -15.79 -8.09
C VAL A 19 20.42 -16.50 -9.26
N CYS A 20 20.89 -15.77 -10.28
CA CYS A 20 21.76 -16.37 -11.29
C CYS A 20 23.12 -16.78 -10.69
N VAL A 21 23.72 -16.02 -9.78
CA VAL A 21 24.99 -16.37 -9.11
C VAL A 21 24.80 -17.60 -8.22
N VAL A 22 23.74 -17.70 -7.40
CA VAL A 22 23.51 -18.89 -6.56
C VAL A 22 23.09 -20.11 -7.38
N CYS A 23 22.24 -19.95 -8.40
CA CYS A 23 21.86 -21.07 -9.28
C CYS A 23 23.02 -21.51 -10.19
N THR A 24 23.92 -20.61 -10.61
CA THR A 24 25.12 -20.95 -11.38
C THR A 24 26.21 -21.54 -10.50
N LEU A 25 26.35 -21.10 -9.24
CA LEU A 25 27.31 -21.69 -8.28
C LEU A 25 26.90 -23.11 -7.84
N ILE A 26 25.60 -23.38 -7.69
CA ILE A 26 25.08 -24.74 -7.45
C ILE A 26 25.28 -25.63 -8.69
N VAL A 27 25.14 -25.07 -9.90
CA VAL A 27 25.41 -25.74 -11.18
C VAL A 27 26.93 -25.95 -11.43
N TYR A 28 27.79 -25.06 -10.94
CA TYR A 28 29.25 -25.05 -11.11
C TYR A 28 29.96 -25.99 -10.13
N TYR A 29 29.62 -25.95 -8.83
CA TYR A 29 30.28 -26.77 -7.81
C TYR A 29 29.76 -28.21 -7.71
N GLY A 30 28.58 -28.51 -8.27
CA GLY A 30 28.04 -29.87 -8.33
C GLY A 30 28.54 -30.69 -9.53
N CYS A 31 29.40 -30.14 -10.40
CA CYS A 31 29.76 -30.74 -11.70
C CYS A 31 31.25 -31.06 -11.90
N SER A 32 32.04 -31.20 -10.83
CA SER A 32 33.37 -31.81 -10.92
C SER A 32 33.70 -32.53 -9.61
N CYS A 33 33.37 -33.81 -9.51
CA CYS A 33 34.11 -34.72 -8.64
C CYS A 33 35.27 -35.27 -9.48
N ASP A 34 36.50 -35.07 -9.02
CA ASP A 34 37.37 -36.22 -8.75
C ASP A 34 38.57 -35.83 -7.85
N LEU A 35 38.88 -36.78 -6.98
CA LEU A 35 40.11 -37.04 -6.19
C LEU A 35 40.21 -36.61 -4.71
N GLU A 36 40.35 -37.69 -3.92
CA GLU A 36 40.83 -38.01 -2.57
C GLU A 36 41.37 -36.93 -1.59
N SER A 37 41.02 -37.16 -0.32
CA SER A 37 41.47 -36.49 0.94
C SER A 37 42.93 -36.84 1.34
N PRO A 38 43.57 -36.31 2.42
CA PRO A 38 42.98 -35.56 3.55
C PRO A 38 43.86 -34.44 4.24
N GLN A 39 43.28 -33.85 5.30
CA GLN A 39 43.90 -33.28 6.52
C GLN A 39 44.32 -31.78 6.58
N ILE A 40 43.74 -31.09 7.58
CA ILE A 40 44.36 -30.13 8.55
C ILE A 40 44.03 -28.61 8.51
N HIS A 41 43.42 -28.21 9.65
CA HIS A 41 43.46 -26.95 10.44
C HIS A 41 42.66 -25.67 10.11
N LYS A 42 41.79 -25.32 11.09
CA LYS A 42 41.73 -24.09 11.92
C LYS A 42 42.24 -22.81 11.23
N THR A 43 41.52 -21.68 11.26
CA THR A 43 41.35 -20.85 12.46
C THR A 43 40.33 -19.74 12.20
N ALA A 44 39.48 -19.48 13.19
CA ALA A 44 38.66 -18.28 13.30
C ALA A 44 39.43 -17.17 14.02
N GLN A 45 39.03 -15.91 13.78
CA GLN A 45 39.48 -14.64 14.38
C GLN A 45 40.66 -13.93 13.68
N ALA A 46 40.36 -12.80 13.07
CA ALA A 46 40.84 -11.48 13.51
C ALA A 46 40.36 -10.40 12.54
N LEU A 47 39.51 -9.49 13.01
CA LEU A 47 39.52 -8.05 12.69
C LEU A 47 38.44 -7.39 13.57
N GLN A 48 38.81 -7.17 14.83
CA GLN A 48 38.18 -6.18 15.69
C GLN A 48 38.89 -4.83 15.51
N SER A 49 38.11 -3.79 15.77
CA SER A 49 38.49 -2.49 16.32
C SER A 49 38.64 -1.31 15.35
N HIS A 50 37.52 -0.62 15.13
CA HIS A 50 37.52 0.82 15.33
C HIS A 50 36.45 1.15 16.38
N GLY A 51 36.88 1.81 17.45
CA GLY A 51 36.04 2.17 18.58
C GLY A 51 35.07 3.28 18.20
N GLU A 52 33.78 3.04 18.45
CA GLU A 52 32.78 4.09 18.55
C GLU A 52 32.78 4.63 19.99
N LEU A 53 32.96 5.95 20.12
CA LEU A 53 32.53 6.67 21.31
C LEU A 53 31.03 6.42 21.51
N PRO A 54 30.51 6.38 22.76
CA PRO A 54 29.09 6.25 22.98
C PRO A 54 28.38 7.50 22.44
N SER A 55 27.67 7.36 21.31
CA SER A 55 26.73 8.38 20.88
C SER A 55 25.67 8.49 21.98
N LYS A 56 25.56 9.64 22.64
CA LYS A 56 24.40 9.95 23.47
C LYS A 56 23.17 9.83 22.57
N THR A 57 22.43 8.74 22.69
CA THR A 57 21.19 8.54 21.95
C THR A 57 20.16 9.55 22.46
N LYS A 58 19.65 10.40 21.56
CA LYS A 58 18.65 11.42 21.91
C LYS A 58 17.37 10.71 22.41
N PRO A 59 16.68 11.23 23.43
CA PRO A 59 15.36 10.74 23.82
C PRO A 59 14.39 10.85 22.63
N SER A 60 13.78 9.72 22.26
CA SER A 60 12.79 9.65 21.19
C SER A 60 11.41 9.97 21.71
N THR A 61 10.67 10.86 21.03
CA THR A 61 9.27 11.18 21.36
C THR A 61 8.41 11.32 20.10
N TYR A 62 7.13 10.94 20.16
CA TYR A 62 6.23 11.09 19.01
C TYR A 62 5.82 12.56 18.80
N LEU A 63 5.48 13.26 19.87
CA LEU A 63 5.12 14.68 19.85
C LEU A 63 5.93 15.43 20.91
N LEU A 64 6.75 16.39 20.49
CA LEU A 64 7.36 17.36 21.38
C LEU A 64 6.53 18.65 21.39
N ILE A 65 6.06 19.08 22.55
CA ILE A 65 5.33 20.33 22.73
C ILE A 65 6.30 21.41 23.19
N VAL A 66 6.48 22.44 22.37
CA VAL A 66 7.34 23.60 22.64
C VAL A 66 6.46 24.76 23.05
N ILE A 67 6.46 25.08 24.35
CA ILE A 67 5.58 26.07 24.96
C ILE A 67 6.37 27.36 25.16
N MET A 68 6.11 28.36 24.33
CA MET A 68 6.86 29.62 24.32
C MET A 68 6.66 30.39 25.63
N SER A 69 7.70 30.49 26.46
CA SER A 69 7.63 31.10 27.81
C SER A 69 8.79 32.05 28.09
N SER A 70 8.63 33.00 28.98
CA SER A 70 9.65 34.00 29.33
C SER A 70 10.26 33.71 30.71
N PRO A 71 11.41 34.30 31.10
CA PRO A 71 12.00 34.09 32.42
C PRO A 71 10.99 34.29 33.57
N ASN A 72 10.17 35.36 33.48
CA ASN A 72 9.19 35.75 34.49
C ASN A 72 7.87 34.94 34.47
N ASP A 73 7.73 33.97 33.56
CA ASP A 73 6.50 33.19 33.38
C ASP A 73 6.41 31.96 34.33
N THR A 74 7.13 31.93 35.45
CA THR A 74 7.14 30.78 36.39
C THR A 74 5.73 30.36 36.79
N MET A 75 4.87 31.31 37.20
CA MET A 75 3.48 31.03 37.57
C MET A 75 2.64 30.51 36.39
N VAL A 76 2.93 30.95 35.17
CA VAL A 76 2.25 30.50 33.95
C VAL A 76 2.68 29.07 33.61
N ARG A 77 3.98 28.77 33.67
CA ARG A 77 4.51 27.40 33.49
C ARG A 77 3.90 26.45 34.51
N ASP A 78 3.85 26.85 35.79
CA ASP A 78 3.22 26.06 36.84
C ASP A 78 1.72 25.84 36.61
N THR A 79 1.02 26.86 36.12
CA THR A 79 -0.40 26.72 35.75
C THR A 79 -0.55 25.69 34.62
N ILE A 80 0.28 25.74 33.58
CA ILE A 80 0.24 24.82 32.45
C ILE A 80 0.57 23.38 32.89
N ARG A 81 1.63 23.19 33.67
CA ARG A 81 2.01 21.91 34.31
C ARG A 81 0.87 21.33 35.12
N ASN A 82 0.08 22.19 35.79
CA ASN A 82 -1.02 21.78 36.65
C ASN A 82 -2.39 21.69 35.97
N THR A 83 -2.51 22.04 34.69
CA THR A 83 -3.76 22.03 33.93
C THR A 83 -3.67 21.07 32.74
N TRP A 84 -3.63 21.58 31.51
CA TRP A 84 -3.79 20.75 30.31
C TRP A 84 -2.64 19.77 30.07
N LEU A 85 -1.43 20.01 30.59
CA LEU A 85 -0.37 19.00 30.56
C LEU A 85 -0.70 17.76 31.43
N LYS A 86 -1.53 17.89 32.48
CA LYS A 86 -2.00 16.75 33.27
C LYS A 86 -3.01 15.87 32.53
N LEU A 87 -3.65 16.41 31.48
CA LEU A 87 -4.53 15.61 30.63
C LEU A 87 -3.73 14.55 29.83
N THR A 88 -2.40 14.67 29.82
CA THR A 88 -1.48 13.71 29.20
C THR A 88 -1.13 12.59 30.18
N ALA A 89 -1.94 11.53 30.21
CA ALA A 89 -1.57 10.29 30.89
C ALA A 89 -0.58 9.42 30.05
N LYS A 90 0.16 10.03 29.12
CA LYS A 90 1.02 9.30 28.17
C LYS A 90 2.49 9.36 28.61
N PRO A 91 3.27 8.30 28.37
CA PRO A 91 4.71 8.31 28.64
C PRO A 91 5.46 9.38 27.82
N ARG A 92 6.63 9.81 28.31
CA ARG A 92 7.50 10.81 27.65
C ARG A 92 7.91 10.44 26.21
N HIS A 93 7.97 9.14 25.88
CA HIS A 93 8.25 8.70 24.51
C HIS A 93 7.07 8.91 23.53
N VAL A 94 5.89 9.27 24.04
CA VAL A 94 4.71 9.61 23.22
C VAL A 94 4.50 11.11 23.18
N VAL A 95 4.50 11.76 24.34
CA VAL A 95 4.42 13.21 24.44
C VAL A 95 5.47 13.68 25.43
N ASP A 96 6.33 14.58 24.99
CA ASP A 96 7.23 15.32 25.86
C ASP A 96 6.99 16.82 25.67
N HIS A 97 7.43 17.64 26.61
CA HIS A 97 7.27 19.09 26.54
C HIS A 97 8.50 19.82 27.03
N ILE A 98 8.72 21.02 26.48
CA ILE A 98 9.75 21.94 26.93
C ILE A 98 9.25 23.38 26.98
N PHE A 99 9.84 24.17 27.85
CA PHE A 99 9.63 25.61 27.99
C PHE A 99 10.91 26.37 27.59
N PRO A 100 11.03 26.85 26.34
CA PRO A 100 12.19 27.62 25.92
C PRO A 100 12.21 28.99 26.57
N VAL A 101 13.36 29.37 27.13
CA VAL A 101 13.59 30.65 27.83
C VAL A 101 14.92 31.25 27.36
N GLY A 102 14.93 32.51 26.92
CA GLY A 102 16.17 33.23 26.61
C GLY A 102 16.94 33.53 27.88
N ALA A 103 18.18 33.04 27.98
CA ALA A 103 19.01 33.19 29.19
C ALA A 103 20.10 34.26 29.06
N LYS A 104 20.32 34.82 27.85
CA LYS A 104 21.35 35.83 27.63
C LYS A 104 20.93 37.16 28.26
N GLY A 105 21.79 37.71 29.11
CA GLY A 105 21.58 39.03 29.73
C GLY A 105 20.74 39.02 31.01
N LEU A 106 20.33 37.84 31.51
CA LEU A 106 19.67 37.72 32.80
C LEU A 106 20.62 37.98 33.96
N SER A 107 20.08 38.55 35.04
CA SER A 107 20.81 38.73 36.29
C SER A 107 21.04 37.40 37.00
N GLN A 108 22.05 37.34 37.88
CA GLN A 108 22.36 36.11 38.62
C GLN A 108 21.16 35.56 39.43
N PRO A 109 20.36 36.39 40.14
CA PRO A 109 19.17 35.91 40.84
C PRO A 109 18.10 35.28 39.93
N GLU A 110 17.92 35.83 38.71
CA GLU A 110 16.99 35.27 37.73
C GLU A 110 17.49 33.90 37.22
N LEU A 111 18.79 33.78 36.95
CA LEU A 111 19.41 32.51 36.55
C LEU A 111 19.32 31.47 37.66
N ASP A 112 19.57 31.85 38.92
CA ASP A 112 19.47 30.93 40.07
C ASP A 112 18.04 30.42 40.27
N THR A 113 17.04 31.27 40.01
CA THR A 113 15.63 30.90 40.04
C THR A 113 15.31 29.89 38.94
N LEU A 114 15.72 30.15 37.70
CA LEU A 114 15.51 29.23 36.57
C LEU A 114 16.27 27.92 36.75
N ASN A 115 17.48 27.94 37.31
CA ASN A 115 18.25 26.74 37.60
C ASN A 115 17.60 25.89 38.69
N SER A 116 17.02 26.53 39.70
CA SER A 116 16.25 25.84 40.76
C SER A 116 15.01 25.17 40.18
N GLU A 117 14.26 25.89 39.35
CA GLU A 117 13.11 25.34 38.62
C GLU A 117 13.51 24.18 37.69
N GLN A 118 14.62 24.33 36.95
CA GLN A 118 15.14 23.28 36.08
C GLN A 118 15.57 22.04 36.85
N LYS A 119 16.13 22.20 38.05
CA LYS A 119 16.48 21.08 38.93
C LYS A 119 15.25 20.32 39.42
N GLU A 120 14.15 21.02 39.62
CA GLU A 120 12.88 20.43 40.09
C GLU A 120 12.11 19.73 38.96
N PHE A 121 11.92 20.39 37.81
CA PHE A 121 11.03 19.90 36.74
C PHE A 121 11.76 19.30 35.53
N GLY A 122 12.97 19.77 35.24
CA GLY A 122 13.79 19.29 34.12
C GLY A 122 13.23 19.59 32.72
N ASP A 123 12.31 20.54 32.59
CA ASP A 123 11.55 20.83 31.37
C ASP A 123 11.82 22.22 30.75
N LEU A 124 12.80 22.98 31.27
CA LEU A 124 13.25 24.24 30.67
C LEU A 124 14.29 23.99 29.57
N ALA A 125 14.13 24.70 28.46
CA ALA A 125 15.13 24.81 27.40
C ALA A 125 15.81 26.18 27.48
N LEU A 126 16.91 26.27 28.23
CA LEU A 126 17.64 27.53 28.45
C LEU A 126 18.48 27.88 27.21
N LEU A 127 18.05 28.91 26.48
CA LEU A 127 18.68 29.40 25.26
C LEU A 127 19.75 30.44 25.63
N THR A 128 20.95 29.98 25.97
CA THR A 128 22.07 30.79 26.51
C THR A 128 22.56 31.91 25.59
N ASN A 129 22.39 31.75 24.27
CA ASN A 129 22.80 32.73 23.27
C ASN A 129 21.68 33.69 22.84
N LEU A 130 20.49 33.57 23.44
CA LEU A 130 19.31 34.33 23.07
C LEU A 130 18.93 35.31 24.17
N GLU A 131 18.87 36.59 23.81
CA GLU A 131 18.30 37.64 24.65
C GLU A 131 16.78 37.69 24.45
N GLU A 132 16.05 37.64 25.56
CA GLU A 132 14.59 37.61 25.58
C GLU A 132 14.02 38.97 25.13
N SER A 133 13.20 38.96 24.08
CA SER A 133 12.56 40.18 23.61
C SER A 133 11.35 39.86 22.75
N TYR A 134 10.33 40.72 22.85
CA TYR A 134 9.11 40.59 22.05
C TYR A 134 9.40 40.63 20.54
N SER A 135 10.27 41.54 20.11
CA SER A 135 10.71 41.68 18.71
C SER A 135 11.61 40.55 18.23
N GLY A 136 12.17 39.76 19.14
CA GLY A 136 13.03 38.62 18.86
C GLY A 136 12.30 37.28 18.79
N LEU A 137 10.96 37.27 18.74
CA LEU A 137 10.17 36.04 18.84
C LEU A 137 10.46 35.05 17.68
N ALA A 138 10.64 35.53 16.45
CA ALA A 138 11.02 34.68 15.33
C ALA A 138 12.36 33.97 15.56
N ARG A 139 13.36 34.71 16.09
CA ARG A 139 14.66 34.17 16.48
C ARG A 139 14.51 33.16 17.61
N LYS A 140 13.67 33.44 18.59
CA LYS A 140 13.36 32.52 19.69
C LYS A 140 12.73 31.22 19.19
N THR A 141 11.74 31.28 18.29
CA THR A 141 11.16 30.08 17.68
C THR A 141 12.22 29.27 16.96
N LEU A 142 13.05 29.89 16.13
CA LEU A 142 14.08 29.16 15.40
C LEU A 142 15.10 28.52 16.36
N SER A 143 15.57 29.25 17.36
CA SER A 143 16.45 28.70 18.41
C SER A 143 15.79 27.59 19.22
N SER A 144 14.47 27.64 19.44
CA SER A 144 13.73 26.57 20.11
C SER A 144 13.63 25.32 19.24
N ILE A 145 13.43 25.49 17.93
CA ILE A 145 13.45 24.40 16.94
C ILE A 145 14.85 23.75 16.86
N GLN A 146 15.91 24.57 16.88
CA GLN A 146 17.30 24.08 16.94
C GLN A 146 17.55 23.27 18.21
N PHE A 147 17.19 23.82 19.37
CA PHE A 147 17.32 23.12 20.65
C PHE A 147 16.55 21.79 20.65
N ALA A 148 15.30 21.79 20.15
CA ALA A 148 14.50 20.59 20.01
C ALA A 148 15.17 19.55 19.12
N HIS A 149 15.68 19.95 17.95
CA HIS A 149 16.39 19.06 17.02
C HIS A 149 17.68 18.48 17.62
N GLU A 150 18.42 19.27 18.41
CA GLU A 150 19.67 18.86 19.03
C GLU A 150 19.47 17.90 20.21
N ASN A 151 18.41 18.09 20.99
CA ASN A 151 18.22 17.39 22.26
C ASN A 151 17.17 16.27 22.21
N PHE A 152 16.29 16.23 21.21
CA PHE A 152 15.21 15.25 21.10
C PHE A 152 15.17 14.63 19.71
N ASP A 153 14.72 13.38 19.63
CA ASP A 153 14.29 12.75 18.38
C ASP A 153 12.75 12.76 18.28
N ALA A 154 12.19 13.93 17.93
CA ALA A 154 10.74 14.14 17.88
C ALA A 154 10.18 13.94 16.46
N GLN A 155 9.10 13.14 16.32
CA GLN A 155 8.43 12.94 15.01
C GLN A 155 7.62 14.16 14.57
N TYR A 156 6.97 14.83 15.53
CA TYR A 156 6.26 16.08 15.35
C TYR A 156 6.64 17.06 16.46
N LEU A 157 6.66 18.35 16.12
CA LEU A 157 6.85 19.44 17.04
C LEU A 157 5.60 20.33 16.99
N LEU A 158 4.91 20.46 18.13
CA LEU A 158 3.85 21.45 18.33
C LEU A 158 4.49 22.71 18.93
N LYS A 159 4.47 23.83 18.21
CA LYS A 159 4.74 25.13 18.80
C LYS A 159 3.42 25.67 19.33
N VAL A 160 3.42 26.14 20.57
CA VAL A 160 2.25 26.77 21.19
C VAL A 160 2.67 27.93 22.10
N ASP A 161 1.83 28.96 22.20
CA ASP A 161 2.07 30.08 23.11
C ASP A 161 1.64 29.73 24.55
N SER A 162 2.23 30.36 25.57
CA SER A 162 1.96 30.08 26.99
C SER A 162 0.54 30.43 27.45
N ASP A 163 -0.22 31.15 26.63
CA ASP A 163 -1.60 31.57 26.85
C ASP A 163 -2.59 30.79 25.98
N SER A 164 -2.21 29.58 25.56
CA SER A 164 -3.04 28.66 24.79
C SER A 164 -3.34 27.39 25.56
N PHE A 165 -4.54 26.82 25.33
CA PHE A 165 -4.96 25.55 25.89
C PHE A 165 -4.95 24.47 24.81
N VAL A 166 -4.30 23.32 25.08
CA VAL A 166 -4.19 22.21 24.12
C VAL A 166 -4.91 20.97 24.63
N ARG A 167 -5.83 20.44 23.83
CA ARG A 167 -6.43 19.12 24.04
C ARG A 167 -5.55 18.05 23.42
N ILE A 168 -4.51 17.65 24.15
CA ILE A 168 -3.44 16.77 23.65
C ILE A 168 -3.98 15.45 23.09
N GLY A 169 -4.98 14.84 23.72
CA GLY A 169 -5.62 13.62 23.19
C GLY A 169 -6.25 13.81 21.81
N SER A 170 -6.98 14.91 21.62
CA SER A 170 -7.60 15.27 20.32
C SER A 170 -6.56 15.63 19.26
N LEU A 171 -5.47 16.28 19.67
CA LEU A 171 -4.34 16.62 18.80
C LEU A 171 -3.63 15.34 18.33
N LEU A 172 -3.26 14.44 19.25
CA LEU A 172 -2.61 13.17 18.93
C LEU A 172 -3.45 12.31 18.01
N SER A 173 -4.75 12.20 18.29
CA SER A 173 -5.68 11.46 17.41
C SER A 173 -5.67 12.01 15.99
N SER A 174 -5.63 13.33 15.83
CA SER A 174 -5.61 13.96 14.50
C SER A 174 -4.23 13.83 13.81
N LEU A 175 -3.12 13.84 14.54
CA LEU A 175 -1.78 13.61 13.98
C LEU A 175 -1.62 12.20 13.41
N LEU A 176 -2.28 11.21 14.02
CA LEU A 176 -2.27 9.83 13.53
C LEU A 176 -2.99 9.69 12.18
N ASP A 177 -3.90 10.61 11.82
CA ASP A 177 -4.61 10.60 10.55
C ASP A 177 -3.77 11.21 9.41
N PHE A 178 -3.06 12.32 9.67
CA PHE A 178 -2.34 13.04 8.62
C PHE A 178 -1.04 12.36 8.18
N ARG A 179 -0.32 11.73 9.12
CA ARG A 179 0.99 11.04 8.94
C ARG A 179 1.74 11.45 7.67
N HIS A 180 2.36 12.63 7.70
CA HIS A 180 3.11 13.15 6.56
C HIS A 180 4.49 13.65 7.00
N GLU A 181 5.52 13.27 6.26
CA GLU A 181 6.91 13.55 6.61
C GLU A 181 7.26 15.05 6.56
N ARG A 182 6.52 15.82 5.75
CA ARG A 182 6.63 17.29 5.57
C ARG A 182 5.33 18.02 5.93
N LEU A 183 4.73 17.70 7.07
CA LEU A 183 3.46 18.27 7.54
C LEU A 183 3.67 19.67 8.13
N TYR A 184 2.83 20.64 7.72
CA TYR A 184 2.66 21.93 8.39
C TYR A 184 1.17 22.20 8.64
N TRP A 185 0.74 22.00 9.89
CA TRP A 185 -0.67 21.92 10.26
C TRP A 185 -1.06 22.98 11.30
N GLY A 186 -2.15 23.69 11.06
CA GLY A 186 -2.67 24.73 11.94
C GLY A 186 -3.85 25.48 11.33
N PHE A 187 -4.07 26.71 11.76
CA PHE A 187 -5.05 27.61 11.13
C PHE A 187 -4.38 28.49 10.08
N LEU A 188 -4.51 28.12 8.81
CA LEU A 188 -3.80 28.74 7.70
C LEU A 188 -4.44 30.06 7.27
N ASP A 189 -3.64 31.12 7.03
CA ASP A 189 -4.08 32.36 6.36
C ASP A 189 -3.21 32.67 5.14
N GLY A 190 -3.86 32.88 4.00
CA GLY A 190 -3.22 33.23 2.73
C GLY A 190 -3.43 34.69 2.31
N ARG A 191 -4.26 35.46 3.04
CA ARG A 191 -4.72 36.78 2.60
C ARG A 191 -3.94 37.94 3.19
N ALA A 192 -3.22 37.71 4.28
CA ALA A 192 -2.64 38.77 5.10
C ALA A 192 -1.67 39.65 4.32
N LYS A 193 -1.73 40.96 4.57
CA LYS A 193 -0.82 41.95 3.96
C LYS A 193 0.30 42.33 4.93
N PRO A 194 1.50 42.67 4.42
CA PRO A 194 2.58 43.19 5.24
C PRO A 194 2.17 44.38 6.07
N ILE A 195 2.35 44.27 7.39
CA ILE A 195 1.97 45.33 8.32
C ILE A 195 2.99 46.46 8.20
N ARG A 196 2.56 47.66 7.81
CA ARG A 196 3.48 48.79 7.56
C ARG A 196 3.58 49.80 8.71
N LYS A 197 2.74 49.69 9.75
CA LYS A 197 2.70 50.63 10.89
C LYS A 197 2.47 49.90 12.22
N GLY A 198 2.82 50.54 13.33
CA GLY A 198 2.57 50.04 14.68
C GLY A 198 3.58 49.00 15.18
N LYS A 199 3.27 48.37 16.33
CA LYS A 199 4.14 47.41 17.03
C LYS A 199 4.59 46.25 16.15
N TRP A 200 3.76 45.83 15.19
CA TRP A 200 3.93 44.66 14.32
C TRP A 200 4.49 44.99 12.94
N ARG A 201 4.97 46.22 12.75
CA ARG A 201 5.50 46.70 11.47
C ARG A 201 6.64 45.81 10.95
N GLU A 202 6.49 45.36 9.71
CA GLU A 202 7.42 44.55 8.93
C GLU A 202 7.90 45.36 7.71
N SER A 203 8.87 46.26 7.93
CA SER A 203 9.41 47.11 6.85
C SER A 203 10.17 46.30 5.79
N ASP A 204 10.83 45.23 6.22
CA ASP A 204 11.84 44.53 5.43
C ASP A 204 11.25 43.41 4.57
N TRP A 205 9.92 43.28 4.60
CA TRP A 205 9.16 42.42 3.70
C TRP A 205 9.10 43.04 2.30
N ILE A 206 9.89 42.44 1.40
CA ILE A 206 10.04 42.83 -0.01
C ILE A 206 9.71 41.69 -0.98
N LEU A 207 9.37 40.49 -0.48
CA LEU A 207 9.18 39.31 -1.32
C LEU A 207 7.91 39.39 -2.19
N CYS A 208 6.85 40.00 -1.66
CA CYS A 208 5.55 40.07 -2.30
C CYS A 208 4.70 41.20 -1.70
N ASP A 209 3.58 41.55 -2.35
CA ASP A 209 2.58 42.49 -1.83
C ASP A 209 1.76 41.90 -0.66
N ARG A 210 1.79 40.58 -0.49
CA ARG A 210 1.17 39.81 0.59
C ARG A 210 2.20 38.98 1.35
N TYR A 211 1.83 38.54 2.55
CA TYR A 211 2.58 37.47 3.21
C TYR A 211 2.37 36.14 2.46
N LEU A 212 3.38 35.28 2.48
CA LEU A 212 3.26 33.91 1.99
C LEU A 212 2.38 33.10 2.96
N PRO A 213 1.61 32.09 2.50
CA PRO A 213 0.69 31.34 3.36
C PRO A 213 1.39 30.79 4.62
N TYR A 214 0.80 31.06 5.78
CA TYR A 214 1.38 30.71 7.08
C TYR A 214 0.30 30.28 8.07
N GLN A 215 0.67 29.40 9.01
CA GLN A 215 -0.22 28.99 10.10
C GLN A 215 -0.16 30.05 11.21
N LEU A 216 -1.30 30.43 11.78
CA LEU A 216 -1.34 31.47 12.81
C LEU A 216 -0.63 31.08 14.11
N GLY A 217 0.01 32.07 14.74
CA GLY A 217 0.99 31.88 15.82
C GLY A 217 0.50 31.23 17.12
N GLY A 218 -0.81 31.25 17.43
CA GLY A 218 -1.34 30.69 18.69
C GLY A 218 -1.10 29.18 18.84
N GLY A 219 -0.83 28.48 17.74
CA GLY A 219 -0.27 27.14 17.78
C GLY A 219 -0.32 26.43 16.43
N TYR A 220 0.73 25.68 16.12
CA TYR A 220 0.81 24.90 14.88
C TYR A 220 1.79 23.73 15.04
N VAL A 221 1.61 22.70 14.21
CA VAL A 221 2.45 21.51 14.20
C VAL A 221 3.32 21.47 12.94
N ILE A 222 4.60 21.15 13.13
CA ILE A 222 5.56 20.85 12.07
C ILE A 222 6.14 19.45 12.24
N SER A 223 6.36 18.73 11.15
CA SER A 223 6.96 17.38 11.19
C SER A 223 8.49 17.41 11.32
N LYS A 224 9.08 16.27 11.70
CA LYS A 224 10.52 16.05 11.89
C LYS A 224 11.38 16.56 10.73
N GLN A 225 11.02 16.30 9.47
CA GLN A 225 11.84 16.76 8.34
C GLN A 225 11.84 18.29 8.21
N LEU A 226 10.72 18.95 8.50
CA LEU A 226 10.66 20.41 8.49
C LEU A 226 11.42 21.01 9.67
N VAL A 227 11.31 20.41 10.85
CA VAL A 227 12.12 20.76 12.04
C VAL A 227 13.61 20.66 11.72
N GLN A 228 14.04 19.55 11.14
CA GLN A 228 15.44 19.33 10.73
C GLN A 228 15.88 20.35 9.69
N TYR A 229 15.06 20.61 8.66
CA TYR A 229 15.37 21.62 7.64
C TYR A 229 15.58 23.00 8.26
N LEU A 230 14.65 23.44 9.11
CA LEU A 230 14.73 24.74 9.76
C LEU A 230 15.95 24.83 10.68
N ALA A 231 16.22 23.78 11.47
CA ALA A 231 17.36 23.75 12.39
C ALA A 231 18.71 23.78 11.66
N THR A 232 18.89 22.93 10.63
CA THR A 232 20.14 22.83 9.87
C THR A 232 20.41 24.07 9.02
N ASN A 233 19.36 24.68 8.46
CA ASN A 233 19.49 25.83 7.56
C ASN A 233 19.27 27.17 8.27
N ALA A 234 19.21 27.19 9.60
CA ALA A 234 18.84 28.38 10.38
C ALA A 234 19.63 29.65 10.01
N HIS A 235 20.91 29.50 9.67
CA HIS A 235 21.80 30.60 9.27
C HIS A 235 21.47 31.21 7.89
N LEU A 236 20.73 30.50 7.04
CA LEU A 236 20.31 30.95 5.70
C LEU A 236 18.93 31.63 5.74
N LEU A 237 18.16 31.42 6.80
CA LEU A 237 16.78 31.87 6.88
C LEU A 237 16.71 33.37 7.18
N LYS A 238 16.03 34.12 6.29
CA LYS A 238 15.78 35.54 6.52
C LYS A 238 14.78 35.72 7.67
N MET A 239 15.22 36.40 8.72
CA MET A 239 14.36 36.73 9.86
C MET A 239 13.37 37.83 9.49
N TYR A 240 12.10 37.63 9.84
CA TYR A 240 11.10 38.68 9.89
C TYR A 240 10.67 38.89 11.35
N LYS A 241 10.09 40.05 11.65
CA LYS A 241 9.66 40.41 13.00
C LYS A 241 8.51 39.54 13.50
N ASN A 242 7.55 39.25 12.63
CA ASN A 242 6.41 38.38 12.94
C ASN A 242 6.84 36.92 12.77
N GLU A 243 6.67 36.14 13.83
CA GLU A 243 7.22 34.80 13.95
C GLU A 243 6.51 33.76 13.07
N ASP A 244 5.19 33.75 13.10
CA ASP A 244 4.34 32.90 12.28
C ASP A 244 4.53 33.16 10.77
N VAL A 245 4.62 34.44 10.39
CA VAL A 245 4.99 34.87 9.03
C VAL A 245 6.38 34.38 8.64
N SER A 246 7.35 34.43 9.56
CA SER A 246 8.71 33.95 9.30
C SER A 246 8.71 32.46 8.98
N VAL A 247 8.03 31.63 9.77
CA VAL A 247 7.93 30.19 9.55
C VAL A 247 7.26 29.86 8.22
N GLY A 248 6.17 30.55 7.87
CA GLY A 248 5.54 30.41 6.57
C GLY A 248 6.50 30.74 5.41
N ALA A 249 7.25 31.83 5.52
CA ALA A 249 8.22 32.24 4.51
C ALA A 249 9.39 31.26 4.36
N TRP A 250 9.90 30.72 5.47
CA TRP A 250 11.00 29.74 5.47
C TRP A 250 10.62 28.41 4.80
N LEU A 251 9.33 28.06 4.84
CA LEU A 251 8.81 26.80 4.31
C LEU A 251 8.20 26.93 2.90
N ALA A 252 7.89 28.13 2.44
CA ALA A 252 7.14 28.37 1.20
C ALA A 252 7.80 27.82 -0.08
N GLY A 253 9.13 27.70 -0.11
CA GLY A 253 9.88 27.16 -1.25
C GLY A 253 9.97 25.63 -1.27
N LEU A 254 9.39 24.94 -0.29
CA LEU A 254 9.49 23.50 -0.11
C LEU A 254 8.19 22.79 -0.52
N ASP A 255 8.29 21.50 -0.85
CA ASP A 255 7.14 20.61 -1.06
C ASP A 255 6.49 20.23 0.29
N VAL A 256 5.78 21.18 0.89
CA VAL A 256 5.15 21.08 2.22
C VAL A 256 3.68 20.69 2.08
N LYS A 257 3.24 19.74 2.92
CA LYS A 257 1.82 19.44 3.09
C LYS A 257 1.21 20.42 4.08
N TYR A 258 0.64 21.50 3.54
CA TYR A 258 -0.16 22.42 4.33
C TYR A 258 -1.51 21.77 4.69
N VAL A 259 -1.89 21.86 5.96
CA VAL A 259 -3.22 21.45 6.43
C VAL A 259 -3.83 22.61 7.19
N HIS A 260 -4.96 23.10 6.70
CA HIS A 260 -5.79 24.09 7.39
C HIS A 260 -6.83 23.36 8.26
N ASP A 261 -6.93 23.73 9.53
CA ASP A 261 -7.88 23.13 10.46
C ASP A 261 -8.61 24.17 11.31
N PRO A 262 -9.92 24.38 11.06
CA PRO A 262 -10.74 25.30 11.84
C PRO A 262 -10.83 24.99 13.34
N ARG A 263 -10.39 23.82 13.80
CA ARG A 263 -10.34 23.48 15.23
C ARG A 263 -9.16 24.13 15.97
N PHE A 264 -8.26 24.80 15.23
CA PHE A 264 -7.17 25.61 15.78
C PHE A 264 -7.67 27.03 15.97
N ASP A 265 -8.22 27.33 17.14
CA ASP A 265 -8.60 28.68 17.54
C ASP A 265 -7.37 29.46 17.96
N THR A 266 -6.57 29.86 16.96
CA THR A 266 -5.18 30.36 17.12
C THR A 266 -5.01 31.77 16.55
N GLU A 267 -6.11 32.43 16.20
CA GLU A 267 -6.11 33.84 15.85
C GLU A 267 -5.76 34.72 17.06
N TRP A 268 -5.33 35.96 16.82
CA TRP A 268 -5.07 36.95 17.89
C TRP A 268 -6.28 37.18 18.81
N VAL A 269 -7.49 37.12 18.25
CA VAL A 269 -8.75 37.17 19.00
C VAL A 269 -9.45 35.84 18.86
N SER A 270 -9.72 35.19 20.00
CA SER A 270 -10.49 33.95 20.10
C SER A 270 -11.81 34.04 19.33
N ARG A 271 -12.18 32.95 18.64
CA ARG A 271 -13.45 32.84 17.94
C ARG A 271 -14.62 32.50 18.87
N GLY A 272 -14.35 32.17 20.12
CA GLY A 272 -15.34 31.83 21.15
C GLY A 272 -14.92 30.58 21.92
N CYS A 273 -15.88 29.77 22.33
CA CYS A 273 -15.63 28.46 22.95
C CYS A 273 -16.42 27.38 22.20
N SER A 274 -15.72 26.37 21.69
CA SER A 274 -16.32 25.16 21.14
C SER A 274 -15.63 23.91 21.65
N ASN A 275 -16.42 22.91 22.01
CA ASN A 275 -16.01 21.56 22.37
C ASN A 275 -15.31 20.80 21.23
N ARG A 276 -15.31 21.35 20.01
CA ARG A 276 -14.55 20.82 18.86
C ARG A 276 -13.14 21.38 18.74
N TYR A 277 -12.81 22.47 19.45
CA TYR A 277 -11.46 23.03 19.38
C TYR A 277 -10.42 22.07 19.94
N ILE A 278 -9.26 22.04 19.28
CA ILE A 278 -8.07 21.28 19.70
C ILE A 278 -7.12 22.22 20.44
N ILE A 279 -6.93 23.41 19.88
CA ILE A 279 -6.16 24.50 20.50
C ILE A 279 -7.08 25.70 20.61
N THR A 280 -7.09 26.36 21.77
CA THR A 280 -7.75 27.67 21.92
C THR A 280 -6.82 28.70 22.53
N HIS A 281 -6.74 29.83 21.86
CA HIS A 281 -5.95 31.00 22.14
C HIS A 281 -6.86 32.23 21.96
N LYS A 282 -6.75 33.29 22.76
CA LYS A 282 -5.90 33.47 23.94
C LYS A 282 -6.67 33.15 25.23
N LYS A 283 -5.98 32.69 26.28
CA LYS A 283 -6.55 32.38 27.60
C LYS A 283 -5.62 32.86 28.72
N SER A 284 -6.22 33.45 29.75
CA SER A 284 -5.54 33.76 31.01
C SER A 284 -5.30 32.50 31.84
N PRO A 285 -4.36 32.52 32.81
CA PRO A 285 -4.11 31.38 33.70
C PRO A 285 -5.38 30.86 34.40
N ARG A 286 -6.29 31.76 34.80
CA ARG A 286 -7.59 31.38 35.40
C ARG A 286 -8.49 30.65 34.41
N GLU A 287 -8.56 31.11 33.17
CA GLU A 287 -9.33 30.44 32.12
C GLU A 287 -8.73 29.08 31.75
N LEU A 288 -7.38 28.93 31.74
CA LEU A 288 -6.75 27.62 31.55
C LEU A 288 -7.16 26.63 32.63
N GLN A 289 -7.23 27.07 33.89
CA GLN A 289 -7.72 26.24 35.00
C GLN A 289 -9.19 25.88 34.84
N GLN A 290 -10.04 26.84 34.44
CA GLN A 290 -11.45 26.58 34.20
C GLN A 290 -11.66 25.56 33.07
N LEU A 291 -11.00 25.74 31.92
CA LEU A 291 -11.08 24.79 30.80
C LEU A 291 -10.61 23.38 31.18
N TYR A 292 -9.57 23.28 32.02
CA TYR A 292 -9.10 22.00 32.54
C TYR A 292 -10.12 21.35 33.48
N ASN A 293 -10.69 22.10 34.42
CA ASN A 293 -11.70 21.59 35.34
C ASN A 293 -12.96 21.15 34.58
N ASN A 294 -13.40 21.93 33.58
CA ASN A 294 -14.52 21.57 32.71
C ASN A 294 -14.29 20.20 32.05
N ILE A 295 -13.12 19.98 31.46
CA ILE A 295 -12.79 18.69 30.83
C ILE A 295 -12.76 17.58 31.87
N LYS A 296 -12.17 17.82 33.03
CA LYS A 296 -12.03 16.81 34.09
C LYS A 296 -13.39 16.40 34.69
N GLU A 297 -14.29 17.35 34.88
CA GLU A 297 -15.58 17.15 35.55
C GLU A 297 -16.68 16.72 34.58
N THR A 298 -16.74 17.32 33.39
CA THR A 298 -17.85 17.15 32.44
C THR A 298 -17.45 16.39 31.17
N GLY A 299 -16.16 16.19 30.92
CA GLY A 299 -15.65 15.62 29.66
C GLY A 299 -15.66 16.60 28.48
N THR A 300 -16.11 17.84 28.67
CA THR A 300 -16.24 18.87 27.62
C THR A 300 -15.36 20.08 27.91
N LEU A 301 -14.96 20.81 26.86
CA LEU A 301 -14.09 22.00 26.98
C LEU A 301 -14.86 23.22 27.52
N CYS A 302 -16.09 23.39 27.05
CA CYS A 302 -16.95 24.54 27.31
C CYS A 302 -18.24 24.06 27.98
N GLU A 303 -18.59 24.63 29.13
CA GLU A 303 -19.90 24.43 29.78
C GLU A 303 -21.05 24.83 28.83
N ARG A 304 -20.83 25.92 28.08
CA ARG A 304 -21.71 26.39 27.01
C ARG A 304 -20.88 26.86 25.83
N GLU A 305 -21.18 26.35 24.64
CA GLU A 305 -20.54 26.83 23.41
C GLU A 305 -21.07 28.22 23.03
N PHE A 306 -20.17 29.09 22.61
CA PHE A 306 -20.49 30.43 22.13
C PHE A 306 -19.49 30.88 21.07
N ARG A 307 -19.91 31.84 20.24
CA ARG A 307 -19.10 32.35 19.13
C ARG A 307 -19.04 33.88 19.15
N HIS A 308 -17.83 34.42 19.14
CA HIS A 308 -17.59 35.86 18.98
C HIS A 308 -17.43 36.28 17.52
N ARG A 309 -16.94 35.37 16.65
CA ARG A 309 -16.75 35.63 15.22
C ARG A 309 -16.77 34.34 14.40
N ALA A 310 -17.17 34.43 13.14
CA ALA A 310 -17.22 33.30 12.21
C ALA A 310 -15.82 32.76 11.87
N SER A 311 -15.69 31.45 11.67
CA SER A 311 -14.49 30.82 11.08
C SER A 311 -14.53 30.86 9.56
N TYR A 312 -13.43 30.49 8.91
CA TYR A 312 -13.38 30.14 7.50
C TYR A 312 -12.81 28.72 7.32
N VAL A 313 -12.96 28.20 6.10
CA VAL A 313 -12.25 27.02 5.60
C VAL A 313 -11.37 27.51 4.46
N TYR A 314 -10.09 27.14 4.44
CA TYR A 314 -9.17 27.51 3.38
C TYR A 314 -9.57 26.82 2.06
N ASP A 315 -9.93 27.62 1.06
CA ASP A 315 -10.21 27.18 -0.30
C ASP A 315 -8.92 27.05 -1.11
N TRP A 316 -8.59 25.82 -1.49
CA TRP A 316 -7.39 25.48 -2.25
C TRP A 316 -7.55 25.68 -3.76
N SER A 317 -8.77 25.92 -4.24
CA SER A 317 -9.05 26.12 -5.67
C SER A 317 -8.80 27.55 -6.14
N VAL A 318 -8.65 28.49 -5.21
CA VAL A 318 -8.43 29.92 -5.47
C VAL A 318 -7.05 30.37 -5.00
N PRO A 319 -6.53 31.50 -5.51
CA PRO A 319 -5.28 32.07 -5.01
C PRO A 319 -5.34 32.36 -3.51
N PRO A 320 -4.19 32.37 -2.79
CA PRO A 320 -4.16 32.65 -1.35
C PRO A 320 -4.85 33.95 -0.92
N SER A 321 -4.88 34.96 -1.80
CA SER A 321 -5.58 36.22 -1.57
C SER A 321 -7.09 36.10 -1.42
N GLU A 322 -7.69 35.01 -1.90
CA GLU A 322 -9.13 34.76 -1.96
C GLU A 322 -9.56 33.52 -1.16
N CYS A 323 -8.61 32.79 -0.56
CA CYS A 323 -8.85 31.49 0.08
C CYS A 323 -9.92 31.42 1.17
N CYS A 324 -10.16 32.51 1.90
CA CYS A 324 -10.49 32.38 3.31
C CYS A 324 -11.78 33.13 3.70
N HIS A 325 -12.85 32.98 2.92
CA HIS A 325 -14.15 33.59 3.18
C HIS A 325 -14.78 33.07 4.48
N ARG A 326 -15.16 33.97 5.41
CA ARG A 326 -15.80 33.59 6.67
C ARG A 326 -17.26 33.24 6.43
N MET A 327 -17.66 32.03 6.80
CA MET A 327 -19.03 31.55 6.63
C MET A 327 -19.83 31.74 7.91
N ASN A 328 -21.06 32.24 7.82
CA ASN A 328 -21.97 32.41 8.95
C ASN A 328 -22.71 31.12 9.35
N SER A 329 -22.10 29.94 9.22
CA SER A 329 -22.70 28.67 9.68
C SER A 329 -22.57 28.51 11.20
N SER A 330 -23.60 27.98 11.87
CA SER A 330 -23.64 27.77 13.33
C SER A 330 -22.65 26.71 13.85
N ASP A 331 -22.15 25.84 12.97
CA ASP A 331 -21.19 24.78 13.30
C ASP A 331 -19.74 25.19 12.96
N VAL A 332 -18.82 25.02 13.92
CA VAL A 332 -17.40 24.81 13.58
C VAL A 332 -17.38 23.55 12.74
N PRO A 333 -16.97 23.58 11.45
CA PRO A 333 -17.08 22.41 10.59
C PRO A 333 -16.40 21.23 11.28
N ALA A 334 -17.19 20.28 11.76
CA ALA A 334 -16.65 19.03 12.26
C ALA A 334 -16.04 18.38 11.03
N ARG A 335 -14.71 18.47 10.90
CA ARG A 335 -13.87 17.58 10.11
C ARG A 335 -14.55 17.17 8.81
N MET A 336 -14.77 18.08 7.86
CA MET A 336 -15.42 17.80 6.56
C MET A 336 -16.43 16.64 6.68
N SER A 337 -17.42 16.81 7.56
CA SER A 337 -18.59 15.93 7.59
C SER A 337 -19.24 16.09 6.23
N TYR A 338 -18.90 15.19 5.32
CA TYR A 338 -19.70 14.95 4.14
C TYR A 338 -21.13 14.79 4.62
N ALA A 339 -22.03 15.61 4.10
CA ALA A 339 -23.44 15.60 4.49
C ALA A 339 -24.12 14.25 4.19
N ASN A 340 -23.38 13.29 3.64
CA ASN A 340 -23.81 11.96 3.27
C ASN A 340 -22.62 10.98 3.39
N PRO A 341 -22.73 9.83 4.09
CA PRO A 341 -21.72 8.76 4.10
C PRO A 341 -21.29 8.33 2.68
N HIS A 342 -22.21 8.42 1.72
CA HIS A 342 -21.96 8.13 0.31
C HIS A 342 -21.08 9.19 -0.38
N GLU A 343 -21.18 10.46 0.00
CA GLU A 343 -20.28 11.52 -0.51
C GLU A 343 -18.88 11.45 0.11
N ALA A 344 -18.77 11.01 1.37
CA ALA A 344 -17.49 10.74 2.01
C ALA A 344 -16.74 9.62 1.31
N HIS A 345 -17.43 8.51 1.02
CA HIS A 345 -16.91 7.40 0.25
C HIS A 345 -16.49 7.86 -1.15
N ALA A 346 -17.36 8.61 -1.85
CA ALA A 346 -17.09 9.09 -3.19
C ALA A 346 -15.84 9.99 -3.26
N LYS A 347 -15.65 10.94 -2.32
CA LYS A 347 -14.42 11.77 -2.31
C LYS A 347 -13.19 11.04 -1.78
N PHE A 348 -13.34 10.08 -0.85
CA PHE A 348 -12.23 9.24 -0.36
C PHE A 348 -11.65 8.32 -1.45
N VAL A 349 -12.47 7.92 -2.42
CA VAL A 349 -12.10 7.04 -3.53
C VAL A 349 -11.74 7.84 -4.81
N SER A 350 -11.94 9.17 -4.81
CA SER A 350 -11.74 10.01 -6.00
C SER A 350 -10.30 10.51 -6.21
N ASN A 351 -9.99 10.82 -7.47
CA ASN A 351 -8.76 11.44 -7.98
C ASN A 351 -7.45 10.66 -7.75
N THR A 352 -7.54 9.33 -7.78
CA THR A 352 -6.39 8.42 -7.68
C THR A 352 -5.68 8.27 -9.02
N THR A 353 -4.41 8.66 -9.08
CA THR A 353 -3.50 8.44 -10.24
C THR A 353 -2.58 7.22 -10.05
N GLY A 354 -2.78 6.47 -8.97
CA GLY A 354 -2.05 5.24 -8.68
C GLY A 354 -0.69 5.48 -8.03
N GLY A 355 0.21 4.50 -8.15
CA GLY A 355 1.55 4.50 -7.59
C GLY A 355 2.60 4.10 -8.62
N PRO A 356 3.87 3.97 -8.21
CA PRO A 356 4.90 3.47 -9.10
C PRO A 356 4.61 2.03 -9.51
N GLN A 357 4.67 1.73 -10.82
CA GLN A 357 4.45 0.38 -11.38
C GLN A 357 5.36 -0.68 -10.74
N SER A 358 6.49 -0.24 -10.21
CA SER A 358 7.48 -1.07 -9.58
C SER A 358 7.04 -1.68 -8.25
N GLU A 359 6.12 -1.05 -7.51
CA GLU A 359 5.48 -1.64 -6.33
C GLU A 359 4.58 -2.83 -6.71
N ILE A 360 3.84 -2.71 -7.83
CA ILE A 360 3.02 -3.80 -8.38
C ILE A 360 3.91 -5.02 -8.66
N PHE A 361 5.09 -4.78 -9.24
CA PHE A 361 6.03 -5.85 -9.51
C PHE A 361 6.58 -6.50 -8.23
N ILE A 362 6.95 -5.72 -7.21
CA ILE A 362 7.43 -6.29 -5.93
C ILE A 362 6.35 -7.16 -5.29
N ILE A 363 5.09 -6.75 -5.35
CA ILE A 363 3.97 -7.55 -4.84
C ILE A 363 3.87 -8.90 -5.54
N GLN A 364 4.06 -8.94 -6.87
CA GLN A 364 4.12 -10.21 -7.62
C GLN A 364 5.31 -11.07 -7.18
N LEU A 365 6.47 -10.48 -6.92
CA LEU A 365 7.63 -11.19 -6.37
C LEU A 365 7.41 -11.74 -4.96
N ILE A 366 6.69 -11.02 -4.09
CA ILE A 366 6.31 -11.52 -2.76
C ILE A 366 5.48 -12.81 -2.92
N GLY A 367 4.55 -12.83 -3.87
CA GLY A 367 3.77 -14.03 -4.21
C GLY A 367 4.62 -15.23 -4.63
N LEU A 368 5.59 -14.99 -5.50
CA LEU A 368 6.55 -16.00 -5.92
C LEU A 368 7.36 -16.52 -4.74
N ALA A 369 7.95 -15.62 -3.98
CA ALA A 369 8.84 -15.97 -2.89
C ALA A 369 8.07 -16.76 -1.82
N SER A 370 6.83 -16.39 -1.51
CA SER A 370 5.90 -17.19 -0.69
C SER A 370 5.70 -18.60 -1.23
N CYS A 371 5.45 -18.76 -2.54
CA CYS A 371 5.28 -20.07 -3.16
C CYS A 371 6.56 -20.93 -3.08
N LEU A 372 7.73 -20.33 -3.32
CA LEU A 372 9.03 -21.02 -3.24
C LEU A 372 9.35 -21.44 -1.80
N VAL A 373 9.19 -20.54 -0.83
CA VAL A 373 9.33 -20.86 0.59
C VAL A 373 8.45 -22.04 0.94
N ARG A 374 7.17 -22.00 0.55
CA ARG A 374 6.21 -23.08 0.82
C ARG A 374 6.66 -24.41 0.20
N ASN A 375 7.04 -24.41 -1.08
CA ASN A 375 7.43 -25.63 -1.79
C ASN A 375 8.74 -26.23 -1.31
N LEU A 376 9.67 -25.42 -0.80
CA LEU A 376 10.92 -25.88 -0.23
C LEU A 376 10.75 -26.32 1.24
N LEU A 377 9.94 -25.61 2.04
CA LEU A 377 9.83 -25.84 3.48
C LEU A 377 8.92 -27.01 3.85
N VAL A 378 7.74 -27.10 3.23
CA VAL A 378 6.70 -28.07 3.62
C VAL A 378 7.15 -29.53 3.51
N PRO A 379 7.87 -29.99 2.46
CA PRO A 379 8.34 -31.37 2.38
C PRO A 379 9.23 -31.79 3.58
N TRP A 380 10.02 -30.85 4.09
CA TRP A 380 10.97 -31.08 5.18
C TRP A 380 10.34 -31.02 6.56
N LEU A 381 9.35 -30.15 6.76
CA LEU A 381 8.57 -30.10 8.01
C LEU A 381 7.88 -31.43 8.33
N PHE A 382 7.51 -32.21 7.31
CA PHE A 382 6.82 -33.48 7.47
C PHE A 382 7.69 -34.70 7.15
N LEU A 383 9.01 -34.52 6.96
CA LEU A 383 9.98 -35.58 6.68
C LEU A 383 9.50 -36.53 5.56
N GLY A 384 8.95 -35.98 4.48
CA GLY A 384 8.47 -36.77 3.33
C GLY A 384 7.27 -37.67 3.62
N ARG A 385 6.70 -37.65 4.84
CA ARG A 385 5.47 -38.38 5.13
C ARG A 385 4.32 -37.77 4.34
N PRO A 386 3.52 -38.57 3.60
CA PRO A 386 2.36 -38.05 2.92
C PRO A 386 1.43 -37.39 3.95
N PHE A 387 0.80 -36.28 3.56
CA PHE A 387 -0.21 -35.57 4.36
C PHE A 387 -1.42 -36.48 4.63
N ASN A 388 -1.29 -37.42 5.56
CA ASN A 388 -2.35 -38.36 5.86
C ASN A 388 -3.40 -37.69 6.75
N THR A 389 -4.66 -37.90 6.41
CA THR A 389 -5.87 -37.21 6.90
C THR A 389 -6.24 -37.59 8.34
N SER A 390 -5.39 -37.25 9.31
CA SER A 390 -5.84 -37.09 10.69
C SER A 390 -6.36 -35.67 10.88
N ASN A 391 -7.46 -35.50 11.63
CA ASN A 391 -8.11 -34.21 11.86
C ASN A 391 -7.15 -33.13 12.40
N ARG A 392 -6.13 -33.51 13.20
CA ARG A 392 -5.11 -32.57 13.71
C ARG A 392 -4.15 -32.08 12.62
N LEU A 393 -3.75 -32.94 11.68
CA LEU A 393 -2.86 -32.58 10.58
C LEU A 393 -3.56 -31.71 9.52
N LEU A 394 -4.88 -31.83 9.39
CA LEU A 394 -5.67 -31.03 8.46
C LEU A 394 -5.65 -29.53 8.81
N CYS A 395 -5.87 -29.19 10.08
CA CYS A 395 -5.83 -27.80 10.57
C CYS A 395 -4.42 -27.21 10.47
N LEU A 396 -3.39 -28.01 10.80
CA LEU A 396 -1.99 -27.60 10.64
C LEU A 396 -1.66 -27.31 9.17
N LYS A 397 -2.15 -28.13 8.24
CA LYS A 397 -1.97 -27.91 6.80
C LYS A 397 -2.54 -26.57 6.35
N PHE A 398 -3.78 -26.29 6.76
CA PHE A 398 -4.44 -25.02 6.47
C PHE A 398 -3.66 -23.84 7.06
N ALA A 399 -3.28 -23.93 8.33
CA ALA A 399 -2.55 -22.87 9.01
C ALA A 399 -1.20 -22.57 8.35
N LEU A 400 -0.45 -23.60 7.94
CA LEU A 400 0.83 -23.45 7.24
C LEU A 400 0.65 -22.80 5.85
N ASP A 401 -0.25 -23.34 5.02
CA ASP A 401 -0.50 -22.78 3.68
C ASP A 401 -1.03 -21.34 3.78
N PHE A 402 -1.96 -21.05 4.70
CA PHE A 402 -2.48 -19.69 4.93
C PHE A 402 -1.38 -18.73 5.40
N THR A 403 -0.54 -19.17 6.34
CA THR A 403 0.53 -18.32 6.89
C THR A 403 1.58 -17.99 5.84
N ILE A 404 2.04 -18.99 5.06
CA ILE A 404 3.13 -18.79 4.10
C ILE A 404 2.63 -18.09 2.81
N LEU A 405 1.43 -18.43 2.34
CA LEU A 405 0.90 -17.93 1.06
C LEU A 405 0.09 -16.63 1.21
N CYS A 406 -0.71 -16.49 2.28
CA CYS A 406 -1.63 -15.36 2.41
C CYS A 406 -1.07 -14.20 3.25
N MET A 407 -0.35 -14.46 4.35
CA MET A 407 0.11 -13.37 5.24
C MET A 407 1.07 -12.39 4.59
N PRO A 408 2.09 -12.80 3.81
CA PRO A 408 3.03 -11.84 3.22
C PRO A 408 2.34 -10.85 2.28
N LEU A 409 1.33 -11.31 1.53
CA LEU A 409 0.51 -10.45 0.68
C LEU A 409 -0.44 -9.58 1.49
N LEU A 410 -1.11 -10.14 2.51
CA LEU A 410 -1.97 -9.36 3.39
C LEU A 410 -1.18 -8.21 4.03
N LEU A 411 0.01 -8.48 4.54
CA LEU A 411 0.91 -7.46 5.11
C LEU A 411 1.33 -6.44 4.05
N GLY A 412 1.70 -6.89 2.85
CA GLY A 412 2.08 -6.01 1.73
C GLY A 412 0.94 -5.12 1.23
N PHE A 413 -0.32 -5.55 1.34
CA PHE A 413 -1.48 -4.76 0.94
C PHE A 413 -1.94 -3.81 2.05
N THR A 414 -1.46 -4.00 3.29
CA THR A 414 -1.94 -3.29 4.48
C THR A 414 -0.79 -2.63 5.26
N ILE A 415 -0.43 -3.17 6.43
CA ILE A 415 0.48 -2.55 7.42
C ILE A 415 1.88 -2.28 6.83
N LEU A 416 2.40 -3.20 6.01
CA LEU A 416 3.77 -3.14 5.47
C LEU A 416 3.80 -2.71 4.00
N SER A 417 2.75 -2.05 3.52
CA SER A 417 2.65 -1.57 2.14
C SER A 417 3.69 -0.52 1.75
N SER A 418 4.25 0.23 2.70
CA SER A 418 5.40 1.12 2.47
C SER A 418 6.76 0.40 2.59
N HIS A 419 6.75 -0.88 2.96
CA HIS A 419 7.93 -1.67 3.30
C HIS A 419 7.98 -2.99 2.52
N LEU A 420 7.45 -3.01 1.28
CA LEU A 420 7.38 -4.21 0.44
C LEU A 420 8.75 -4.89 0.24
N HIS A 421 9.81 -4.11 0.10
CA HIS A 421 11.17 -4.62 -0.04
C HIS A 421 11.63 -5.44 1.16
N TRP A 422 11.21 -5.08 2.38
CA TRP A 422 11.55 -5.81 3.60
C TRP A 422 10.84 -7.17 3.65
N ILE A 423 9.56 -7.24 3.25
CA ILE A 423 8.84 -8.51 3.13
C ILE A 423 9.57 -9.43 2.14
N LEU A 424 9.92 -8.90 0.96
CA LEU A 424 10.63 -9.66 -0.06
C LEU A 424 12.01 -10.12 0.43
N LEU A 425 12.75 -9.26 1.14
CA LEU A 425 14.06 -9.60 1.70
C LEU A 425 13.94 -10.77 2.69
N VAL A 426 12.98 -10.72 3.61
CA VAL A 426 12.75 -11.80 4.58
C VAL A 426 12.44 -13.12 3.87
N LEU A 427 11.54 -13.11 2.89
CA LEU A 427 11.22 -14.32 2.11
C LEU A 427 12.44 -14.83 1.34
N THR A 428 13.26 -13.94 0.79
CA THR A 428 14.48 -14.32 0.06
C THR A 428 15.53 -14.95 0.99
N VAL A 429 15.73 -14.38 2.18
CA VAL A 429 16.62 -14.96 3.20
C VAL A 429 16.13 -16.35 3.60
N LEU A 430 14.81 -16.53 3.80
CA LEU A 430 14.24 -17.86 4.09
C LEU A 430 14.52 -18.86 2.96
N ILE A 431 14.35 -18.46 1.70
CA ILE A 431 14.66 -19.33 0.54
C ILE A 431 16.12 -19.73 0.55
N VAL A 432 17.05 -18.80 0.78
CA VAL A 432 18.49 -19.07 0.83
C VAL A 432 18.81 -20.03 1.97
N LEU A 433 18.31 -19.77 3.19
CA LEU A 433 18.53 -20.63 4.35
C LEU A 433 18.01 -22.05 4.13
N ILE A 434 16.77 -22.20 3.66
CA ILE A 434 16.19 -23.52 3.36
C ILE A 434 16.98 -24.21 2.24
N SER A 435 17.36 -23.49 1.20
CA SER A 435 18.15 -24.07 0.09
C SER A 435 19.53 -24.54 0.56
N THR A 436 20.21 -23.76 1.41
CA THR A 436 21.50 -24.17 1.99
C THR A 436 21.35 -25.41 2.86
N PHE A 437 20.30 -25.48 3.69
CA PHE A 437 19.97 -26.66 4.48
C PHE A 437 19.75 -27.90 3.59
N ILE A 438 18.97 -27.78 2.51
CA ILE A 438 18.76 -28.86 1.54
C ILE A 438 20.07 -29.30 0.90
N VAL A 439 20.95 -28.36 0.55
CA VAL A 439 22.27 -28.67 -0.03
C VAL A 439 23.14 -29.44 0.96
N PHE A 440 23.18 -29.02 2.23
CA PHE A 440 23.94 -29.72 3.28
C PHE A 440 23.41 -31.13 3.54
N GLU A 441 22.10 -31.30 3.71
CA GLU A 441 21.46 -32.61 3.91
C GLU A 441 21.69 -33.54 2.73
N THR A 442 21.67 -33.00 1.51
CA THR A 442 21.87 -33.81 0.32
C THR A 442 23.34 -34.14 0.04
N TRP A 443 24.32 -33.39 0.58
CA TRP A 443 25.75 -33.55 0.28
C TRP A 443 26.24 -34.99 0.53
N GLY A 444 25.68 -35.67 1.54
CA GLY A 444 26.02 -37.06 1.88
C GLY A 444 25.30 -38.15 1.09
N CYS A 445 24.38 -37.83 0.16
CA CYS A 445 23.61 -38.83 -0.58
C CYS A 445 24.36 -39.37 -1.81
N THR A 446 24.61 -40.68 -1.84
CA THR A 446 25.34 -41.40 -2.90
C THR A 446 24.48 -41.77 -4.12
N GLU A 447 23.15 -41.74 -4.04
CA GLU A 447 22.22 -42.13 -5.13
C GLU A 447 21.75 -40.95 -6.02
N ARG A 448 22.59 -39.94 -6.25
CA ARG A 448 22.20 -38.76 -7.06
C ARG A 448 22.29 -39.05 -8.56
N LEU A 449 21.28 -38.64 -9.32
CA LEU A 449 21.40 -38.60 -10.78
C LEU A 449 22.26 -37.41 -11.23
N PRO A 450 23.20 -37.58 -12.19
CA PRO A 450 23.94 -36.47 -12.77
C PRO A 450 23.00 -35.47 -13.48
N MET A 451 23.28 -34.17 -13.35
CA MET A 451 22.41 -33.09 -13.86
C MET A 451 22.07 -33.20 -15.35
N ARG A 452 23.02 -33.65 -16.19
CA ARG A 452 22.78 -33.88 -17.62
C ARG A 452 21.73 -34.97 -17.87
N HIS A 453 21.67 -36.00 -17.03
CA HIS A 453 20.66 -37.05 -17.13
C HIS A 453 19.30 -36.55 -16.65
N ALA A 454 19.27 -35.80 -15.53
CA ALA A 454 18.04 -35.20 -15.01
C ALA A 454 17.37 -34.24 -16.02
N LEU A 455 18.15 -33.42 -16.74
CA LEU A 455 17.65 -32.49 -17.76
C LEU A 455 17.03 -33.18 -18.98
N HIS A 456 17.46 -34.41 -19.27
CA HIS A 456 17.02 -35.20 -20.41
C HIS A 456 15.95 -36.24 -20.06
N MET A 457 15.60 -36.39 -18.79
CA MET A 457 14.55 -37.29 -18.32
C MET A 457 13.17 -36.83 -18.82
N ILE A 458 12.35 -37.80 -19.22
CA ILE A 458 10.99 -37.58 -19.71
C ILE A 458 10.04 -37.61 -18.50
N LEU A 459 9.23 -36.56 -18.33
CA LEU A 459 8.13 -36.56 -17.36
C LEU A 459 7.01 -37.44 -17.90
N ASP A 460 6.51 -38.37 -17.08
CA ASP A 460 5.46 -39.31 -17.47
C ASP A 460 4.12 -38.58 -17.74
N ASP A 461 3.26 -39.16 -18.57
CA ASP A 461 2.01 -38.52 -19.04
C ASP A 461 0.98 -38.33 -17.91
N ALA A 462 1.10 -39.10 -16.82
CA ALA A 462 0.27 -38.97 -15.62
C ALA A 462 0.55 -37.68 -14.83
N HIS A 463 1.76 -37.12 -14.93
CA HIS A 463 2.25 -36.02 -14.08
C HIS A 463 2.16 -34.64 -14.76
N GLN A 464 1.14 -34.41 -15.60
CA GLN A 464 1.06 -33.21 -16.44
C GLN A 464 1.36 -31.93 -15.63
N PRO A 465 2.45 -31.21 -15.96
CA PRO A 465 2.96 -30.13 -15.13
C PRO A 465 2.19 -28.82 -15.38
N THR A 466 0.90 -28.77 -15.08
CA THR A 466 0.06 -27.56 -15.14
C THR A 466 0.02 -26.79 -13.82
N MET A 467 0.83 -27.16 -12.83
CA MET A 467 0.80 -26.56 -11.49
C MET A 467 1.09 -25.06 -11.49
N PHE A 468 1.89 -24.55 -12.43
CA PHE A 468 2.13 -23.11 -12.60
C PHE A 468 0.82 -22.34 -12.88
N LEU A 469 -0.12 -22.94 -13.63
CA LEU A 469 -1.43 -22.34 -13.88
C LEU A 469 -2.27 -22.28 -12.61
N ASN A 470 -2.19 -23.32 -11.78
CA ASN A 470 -2.89 -23.37 -10.50
C ASN A 470 -2.34 -22.30 -9.55
N TYR A 471 -1.02 -22.14 -9.44
CA TYR A 471 -0.41 -21.07 -8.63
C TYR A 471 -0.73 -19.68 -9.17
N SER A 472 -0.65 -19.48 -10.48
CA SER A 472 -0.97 -18.20 -11.11
C SER A 472 -2.43 -17.78 -10.87
N ARG A 473 -3.39 -18.71 -11.03
CA ARG A 473 -4.83 -18.46 -10.78
C ARG A 473 -5.13 -18.25 -9.30
N PHE A 474 -4.51 -19.03 -8.42
CA PHE A 474 -4.66 -18.87 -6.98
C PHE A 474 -4.16 -17.49 -6.53
N PHE A 475 -2.97 -17.08 -6.97
CA PHE A 475 -2.40 -15.79 -6.62
C PHE A 475 -3.23 -14.61 -7.15
N LEU A 476 -3.72 -14.73 -8.39
CA LEU A 476 -4.66 -13.76 -8.95
C LEU A 476 -5.93 -13.64 -8.10
N MET A 477 -6.54 -14.76 -7.70
CA MET A 477 -7.73 -14.74 -6.86
C MET A 477 -7.42 -14.14 -5.47
N LEU A 478 -6.30 -14.51 -4.87
CA LEU A 478 -5.89 -14.05 -3.54
C LEU A 478 -5.69 -12.54 -3.49
N THR A 479 -4.94 -11.98 -4.46
CA THR A 479 -4.71 -10.53 -4.56
C THR A 479 -6.01 -9.76 -4.77
N VAL A 480 -6.94 -10.29 -5.57
CA VAL A 480 -8.26 -9.70 -5.81
C VAL A 480 -9.12 -9.73 -4.55
N VAL A 481 -9.20 -10.87 -3.87
CA VAL A 481 -9.99 -11.03 -2.63
C VAL A 481 -9.49 -10.08 -1.53
N ILE A 482 -8.16 -9.97 -1.35
CA ILE A 482 -7.60 -9.02 -0.38
C ILE A 482 -8.01 -7.60 -0.76
N ALA A 483 -7.82 -7.20 -2.02
CA ALA A 483 -8.09 -5.83 -2.47
C ALA A 483 -9.56 -5.42 -2.40
N ILE A 484 -10.51 -6.34 -2.67
CA ILE A 484 -11.95 -6.02 -2.73
C ILE A 484 -12.48 -5.51 -1.38
N LEU A 485 -12.07 -6.08 -0.26
CA LEU A 485 -12.44 -5.55 1.06
C LEU A 485 -11.44 -4.50 1.56
N ALA A 486 -10.14 -4.70 1.33
CA ALA A 486 -9.12 -3.82 1.88
C ALA A 486 -9.27 -2.37 1.38
N VAL A 487 -9.74 -2.15 0.14
CA VAL A 487 -9.94 -0.80 -0.42
C VAL A 487 -10.91 0.06 0.41
N ASP A 488 -11.84 -0.56 1.13
CA ASP A 488 -12.84 0.16 1.92
C ASP A 488 -12.31 0.61 3.29
N VAL A 489 -11.18 0.05 3.75
CA VAL A 489 -10.56 0.40 5.05
C VAL A 489 -9.33 1.32 4.90
N PRO A 490 -9.05 2.20 5.88
CA PRO A 490 -7.93 3.16 5.82
C PRO A 490 -6.53 2.54 5.69
N ILE A 491 -6.37 1.28 6.14
CA ILE A 491 -5.07 0.59 6.14
C ILE A 491 -4.57 0.24 4.72
N PHE A 492 -5.45 0.24 3.73
CA PHE A 492 -5.09 0.00 2.34
C PHE A 492 -4.66 1.31 1.66
N PRO A 493 -3.42 1.36 1.10
CA PRO A 493 -2.92 2.57 0.45
C PRO A 493 -3.76 2.97 -0.76
N ARG A 494 -4.11 4.26 -0.83
CA ARG A 494 -4.88 4.79 -1.98
C ARG A 494 -4.12 4.70 -3.30
N ARG A 495 -2.79 4.64 -3.29
CA ARG A 495 -1.98 4.39 -4.49
C ARG A 495 -2.18 2.98 -5.10
N PHE A 496 -2.71 2.03 -4.33
CA PHE A 496 -3.12 0.71 -4.82
C PHE A 496 -4.59 0.64 -5.23
N ALA A 497 -5.38 1.68 -4.94
CA ALA A 497 -6.76 1.78 -5.38
C ALA A 497 -6.85 2.09 -6.88
N LYS A 498 -7.96 1.73 -7.51
CA LYS A 498 -8.16 1.88 -8.96
C LYS A 498 -7.87 3.30 -9.42
N THR A 499 -7.26 3.49 -10.58
CA THR A 499 -7.04 4.84 -11.13
C THR A 499 -8.31 5.42 -11.77
N GLU A 500 -8.50 6.74 -11.71
CA GLU A 500 -9.66 7.43 -12.29
C GLU A 500 -9.47 7.91 -13.73
N THR A 501 -8.26 8.32 -14.09
CA THR A 501 -7.94 8.85 -15.43
C THR A 501 -6.80 8.05 -16.04
N THR A 502 -5.59 8.23 -15.52
CA THR A 502 -4.36 7.59 -16.01
C THR A 502 -3.43 7.23 -14.85
N GLY A 503 -2.60 6.21 -15.05
CA GLY A 503 -1.56 5.79 -14.13
C GLY A 503 -1.48 4.28 -13.98
N HIS A 504 -0.67 3.85 -13.00
CA HIS A 504 -0.48 2.44 -12.66
C HIS A 504 -0.98 2.17 -11.25
N SER A 505 -1.85 1.18 -11.08
CA SER A 505 -2.30 0.77 -9.77
C SER A 505 -2.46 -0.74 -9.67
N LEU A 506 -2.31 -1.27 -8.45
CA LEU A 506 -2.46 -2.69 -8.16
C LEU A 506 -3.87 -3.18 -8.52
N MET A 507 -4.93 -2.45 -8.13
CA MET A 507 -6.31 -2.83 -8.47
C MET A 507 -6.63 -2.73 -9.97
N ASP A 508 -5.86 -1.96 -10.74
CA ASP A 508 -6.03 -1.87 -12.19
C ASP A 508 -5.57 -3.13 -12.91
N THR A 509 -4.76 -3.97 -12.26
CA THR A 509 -4.27 -5.23 -12.85
C THR A 509 -5.33 -6.33 -12.90
N GLY A 510 -6.29 -6.32 -11.96
CA GLY A 510 -7.14 -7.48 -11.67
C GLY A 510 -7.90 -8.02 -12.88
N VAL A 511 -8.70 -7.17 -13.55
CA VAL A 511 -9.53 -7.58 -14.70
C VAL A 511 -8.67 -8.09 -15.84
N ALA A 512 -7.63 -7.33 -16.23
CA ALA A 512 -6.75 -7.69 -17.31
C ALA A 512 -5.99 -9.01 -17.04
N HIS A 513 -5.58 -9.27 -15.80
CA HIS A 513 -4.92 -10.52 -15.43
C HIS A 513 -5.90 -11.71 -15.43
N PHE A 514 -7.19 -11.52 -15.11
CA PHE A 514 -8.20 -12.56 -15.34
C PHE A 514 -8.38 -12.88 -16.83
N VAL A 515 -8.35 -11.86 -17.69
CA VAL A 515 -8.41 -12.05 -19.15
C VAL A 515 -7.19 -12.82 -19.66
N ALA A 516 -5.98 -12.43 -19.23
CA ALA A 516 -4.75 -13.12 -19.58
C ALA A 516 -4.74 -14.57 -19.06
N ALA A 517 -5.13 -14.80 -17.81
CA ALA A 517 -5.21 -16.15 -17.22
C ALA A 517 -6.23 -17.05 -17.94
N LEU A 518 -7.34 -16.48 -18.43
CA LEU A 518 -8.32 -17.19 -19.26
C LEU A 518 -7.70 -17.59 -20.61
N ALA A 519 -6.96 -16.70 -21.26
CA ALA A 519 -6.29 -16.96 -22.53
C ALA A 519 -5.24 -18.08 -22.41
N VAL A 520 -4.31 -17.90 -21.47
CA VAL A 520 -3.23 -18.86 -21.15
C VAL A 520 -3.83 -20.22 -20.80
N GLY A 521 -4.83 -20.24 -19.91
CA GLY A 521 -5.51 -21.47 -19.49
C GLY A 521 -6.22 -22.20 -20.63
N THR A 522 -6.88 -21.46 -21.53
CA THR A 522 -7.58 -22.04 -22.69
C THR A 522 -6.59 -22.69 -23.65
N PHE A 523 -5.43 -22.08 -23.86
CA PHE A 523 -4.38 -22.61 -24.71
C PHE A 523 -3.76 -23.88 -24.11
N TYR A 524 -3.22 -23.80 -22.89
CA TYR A 524 -2.49 -24.91 -22.28
C TYR A 524 -3.36 -26.14 -22.02
N SER A 525 -4.64 -25.96 -21.66
CA SER A 525 -5.58 -27.08 -21.52
C SER A 525 -5.69 -27.89 -22.81
N ARG A 526 -5.64 -27.27 -23.99
CA ARG A 526 -5.66 -28.00 -25.27
C ARG A 526 -4.30 -28.54 -25.66
N HIS A 527 -3.25 -27.74 -25.47
CA HIS A 527 -1.87 -28.09 -25.82
C HIS A 527 -1.44 -29.39 -25.13
N PHE A 528 -1.68 -29.51 -23.83
CA PHE A 528 -1.32 -30.72 -23.08
C PHE A 528 -2.20 -31.93 -23.42
N HIS A 529 -3.46 -31.74 -23.83
CA HIS A 529 -4.27 -32.84 -24.37
C HIS A 529 -3.73 -33.34 -25.72
N GLN A 530 -3.24 -32.44 -26.58
CA GLN A 530 -2.65 -32.81 -27.87
C GLN A 530 -1.32 -33.54 -27.71
N ILE A 531 -0.43 -33.06 -26.83
CA ILE A 531 0.86 -33.71 -26.55
C ILE A 531 0.67 -35.11 -25.98
N ALA A 532 -0.28 -35.30 -25.08
CA ALA A 532 -0.53 -36.60 -24.44
C ALA A 532 -1.19 -37.63 -25.37
N GLY A 533 -1.46 -37.30 -26.64
CA GLY A 533 -2.10 -38.22 -27.60
C GLY A 533 -3.50 -38.70 -27.21
N HIS A 534 -4.12 -38.11 -26.18
CA HIS A 534 -5.42 -38.51 -25.69
C HIS A 534 -6.52 -37.88 -26.53
N GLN A 535 -7.39 -38.71 -27.11
CA GLN A 535 -8.72 -38.27 -27.53
C GLN A 535 -9.40 -37.64 -26.30
N PRO A 536 -9.99 -36.43 -26.41
CA PRO A 536 -10.66 -35.82 -25.28
C PRO A 536 -11.74 -36.79 -24.77
N LYS A 537 -11.64 -37.23 -23.51
CA LYS A 537 -12.74 -37.96 -22.86
C LYS A 537 -14.00 -37.12 -23.10
N ALA A 538 -15.02 -37.70 -23.73
CA ALA A 538 -16.25 -37.02 -24.07
C ALA A 538 -16.73 -36.23 -22.85
N HIS A 539 -16.52 -34.91 -22.88
CA HIS A 539 -16.91 -34.07 -21.77
C HIS A 539 -18.41 -34.26 -21.64
N ARG A 540 -18.87 -34.72 -20.46
CA ARG A 540 -20.30 -34.72 -20.13
C ARG A 540 -20.85 -33.39 -20.60
N HIS A 541 -21.72 -33.44 -21.62
CA HIS A 541 -22.16 -32.25 -22.34
C HIS A 541 -22.69 -31.29 -21.29
N THR A 542 -21.95 -30.23 -20.99
CA THR A 542 -22.41 -29.26 -20.00
C THR A 542 -23.65 -28.63 -20.64
N PRO A 543 -24.84 -28.77 -20.01
CA PRO A 543 -26.07 -28.28 -20.60
C PRO A 543 -25.90 -26.82 -21.00
N TRP A 544 -26.51 -26.40 -22.11
CA TRP A 544 -26.31 -25.05 -22.67
C TRP A 544 -26.58 -23.96 -21.63
N TYR A 545 -27.56 -24.17 -20.74
CA TYR A 545 -27.94 -23.26 -19.67
C TYR A 545 -26.90 -23.15 -18.52
N LEU A 546 -25.99 -24.12 -18.39
CA LEU A 546 -24.87 -24.10 -17.44
C LEU A 546 -23.56 -23.61 -18.08
N GLN A 547 -23.56 -23.26 -19.37
CA GLN A 547 -22.35 -22.74 -20.00
C GLN A 547 -22.05 -21.32 -19.48
N SER A 548 -20.77 -20.99 -19.32
CA SER A 548 -20.38 -19.73 -18.66
C SER A 548 -20.89 -18.47 -19.37
N PHE A 549 -21.08 -18.47 -20.70
CA PHE A 549 -21.65 -17.29 -21.39
C PHE A 549 -23.17 -17.14 -21.18
N VAL A 550 -23.84 -18.10 -20.53
CA VAL A 550 -25.23 -17.99 -20.09
C VAL A 550 -25.27 -17.64 -18.60
N VAL A 551 -24.50 -18.35 -17.77
CA VAL A 551 -24.47 -18.14 -16.32
C VAL A 551 -23.92 -16.75 -15.95
N LEU A 552 -22.85 -16.28 -16.60
CA LEU A 552 -22.22 -15.00 -16.25
C LEU A 552 -23.14 -13.80 -16.54
N PRO A 553 -23.82 -13.68 -17.69
CA PRO A 553 -24.79 -12.60 -17.89
C PRO A 553 -25.96 -12.64 -16.91
N VAL A 554 -26.44 -13.82 -16.50
CA VAL A 554 -27.51 -13.95 -15.50
C VAL A 554 -27.05 -13.40 -14.15
N ILE A 555 -25.83 -13.75 -13.70
CA ILE A 555 -25.23 -13.18 -12.49
C ILE A 555 -25.01 -11.66 -12.65
N GLY A 556 -24.56 -11.23 -13.83
CA GLY A 556 -24.38 -9.82 -14.16
C GLY A 556 -25.68 -9.02 -14.06
N LEU A 557 -26.78 -9.57 -14.58
CA LEU A 557 -28.11 -8.97 -14.50
C LEU A 557 -28.60 -8.92 -13.05
N PHE A 558 -28.46 -10.03 -12.31
CA PHE A 558 -28.82 -10.09 -10.90
C PHE A 558 -28.07 -9.02 -10.09
N ARG A 559 -26.76 -8.83 -10.32
CA ARG A 559 -25.99 -7.77 -9.68
C ARG A 559 -26.55 -6.38 -10.00
N THR A 560 -26.79 -6.08 -11.28
CA THR A 560 -27.29 -4.77 -11.70
C THR A 560 -28.66 -4.47 -11.09
N VAL A 561 -29.57 -5.44 -11.09
CA VAL A 561 -30.90 -5.32 -10.48
C VAL A 561 -30.79 -5.15 -8.96
N SER A 562 -30.03 -6.00 -8.28
CA SER A 562 -29.86 -5.93 -6.82
C SER A 562 -29.29 -4.58 -6.36
N LEU A 563 -28.29 -4.04 -7.05
CA LEU A 563 -27.72 -2.74 -6.70
C LEU A 563 -28.68 -1.58 -6.99
N ALA A 564 -29.47 -1.67 -8.06
CA ALA A 564 -30.50 -0.67 -8.37
C ALA A 564 -31.64 -0.69 -7.32
N LEU A 565 -32.05 -1.87 -6.84
CA LEU A 565 -33.07 -2.01 -5.81
C LEU A 565 -32.60 -1.53 -4.43
N LEU A 566 -31.30 -1.64 -4.15
CA LEU A 566 -30.69 -1.24 -2.88
C LEU A 566 -30.19 0.21 -2.85
N ASP A 567 -30.39 0.97 -3.95
CA ASP A 567 -29.88 2.33 -4.15
C ASP A 567 -28.40 2.48 -3.76
N TYR A 568 -27.59 1.46 -4.08
CA TYR A 568 -26.20 1.40 -3.67
C TYR A 568 -25.34 2.24 -4.64
N PRO A 569 -24.43 3.12 -4.15
CA PRO A 569 -23.63 3.99 -5.01
C PRO A 569 -22.75 3.17 -5.95
N GLN A 570 -22.92 3.37 -7.25
CA GLN A 570 -22.10 2.73 -8.27
C GLN A 570 -21.08 3.71 -8.84
N HIS A 571 -19.82 3.28 -8.95
CA HIS A 571 -18.81 3.99 -9.72
C HIS A 571 -19.07 3.81 -11.22
N ILE A 572 -19.91 4.69 -11.77
CA ILE A 572 -20.32 4.68 -13.19
C ILE A 572 -19.10 4.74 -14.12
N THR A 573 -18.00 5.36 -13.67
CA THR A 573 -16.75 5.48 -14.42
C THR A 573 -16.03 4.15 -14.69
N GLU A 574 -16.42 3.05 -14.03
CA GLU A 574 -15.76 1.75 -14.19
C GLU A 574 -16.20 0.99 -15.45
N TYR A 575 -17.50 0.84 -15.66
CA TYR A 575 -18.07 0.10 -16.80
C TYR A 575 -19.27 0.81 -17.45
N GLY A 576 -19.80 1.86 -16.82
CA GLY A 576 -21.07 2.48 -17.15
C GLY A 576 -22.16 2.18 -16.11
N ILE A 577 -23.41 2.50 -16.43
CA ILE A 577 -24.55 2.42 -15.50
C ILE A 577 -25.00 0.97 -15.26
N HIS A 578 -25.04 0.13 -16.29
CA HIS A 578 -25.61 -1.23 -16.20
C HIS A 578 -24.58 -2.33 -16.42
N TRP A 579 -23.50 -2.00 -17.13
CA TRP A 579 -22.45 -2.92 -17.48
C TRP A 579 -21.58 -3.27 -16.27
N ASN A 580 -21.03 -4.48 -16.26
CA ASN A 580 -20.15 -4.95 -15.21
C ASN A 580 -19.22 -6.04 -15.74
N PHE A 581 -18.23 -6.42 -14.92
CA PHE A 581 -17.22 -7.40 -15.27
C PHE A 581 -17.79 -8.75 -15.78
N PHE A 582 -18.94 -9.20 -15.28
CA PHE A 582 -19.51 -10.48 -15.71
C PHE A 582 -19.94 -10.45 -17.18
N PHE A 583 -20.47 -9.32 -17.66
CA PHE A 583 -20.80 -9.12 -19.08
C PHE A 583 -19.54 -9.10 -19.96
N THR A 584 -18.52 -8.34 -19.55
CA THR A 584 -17.21 -8.32 -20.23
C THR A 584 -16.62 -9.73 -20.33
N PHE A 585 -16.62 -10.48 -19.22
CA PHE A 585 -16.05 -11.83 -19.18
C PHE A 585 -16.87 -12.85 -19.99
N ALA A 586 -18.20 -12.72 -20.01
CA ALA A 586 -19.07 -13.54 -20.85
C ALA A 586 -18.79 -13.32 -22.34
N LEU A 587 -18.64 -12.07 -22.76
CA LEU A 587 -18.36 -11.71 -24.15
C LEU A 587 -16.95 -12.13 -24.58
N LEU A 588 -15.95 -12.05 -23.70
CA LEU A 588 -14.62 -12.60 -23.98
C LEU A 588 -14.67 -14.11 -24.24
N LYS A 589 -15.44 -14.85 -23.42
CA LYS A 589 -15.65 -16.30 -23.63
C LYS A 589 -16.40 -16.60 -24.93
N LEU A 590 -17.37 -15.76 -25.30
CA LEU A 590 -18.10 -15.88 -26.57
C LEU A 590 -17.20 -15.56 -27.77
N ALA A 591 -16.46 -14.46 -27.72
CA ALA A 591 -15.53 -14.03 -28.77
C ALA A 591 -14.47 -15.11 -29.04
N ASN A 592 -13.93 -15.74 -27.99
CA ASN A 592 -13.02 -16.89 -28.14
C ASN A 592 -13.65 -18.09 -28.86
N LYS A 593 -14.99 -18.24 -28.88
CA LYS A 593 -15.66 -19.28 -29.69
C LYS A 593 -15.79 -18.89 -31.16
N ILE A 594 -15.97 -17.61 -31.46
CA ILE A 594 -16.29 -17.08 -32.80
C ILE A 594 -15.01 -16.76 -33.59
N ILE A 595 -14.07 -16.05 -32.96
CA ILE A 595 -12.88 -15.52 -33.62
C ILE A 595 -11.83 -16.63 -33.78
N PRO A 596 -11.17 -16.74 -34.96
CA PRO A 596 -10.15 -17.76 -35.22
C PRO A 596 -9.00 -17.75 -34.20
N ARG A 597 -8.54 -18.95 -33.83
CA ARG A 597 -7.47 -19.14 -32.83
C ARG A 597 -6.10 -19.44 -33.43
N ASN A 598 -6.03 -19.65 -34.74
CA ASN A 598 -4.83 -20.16 -35.40
C ASN A 598 -3.71 -19.10 -35.41
N HIS A 599 -4.08 -17.82 -35.56
CA HIS A 599 -3.16 -16.69 -35.66
C HIS A 599 -3.47 -15.62 -34.59
N PRO A 600 -3.25 -15.91 -33.30
CA PRO A 600 -3.61 -14.99 -32.21
C PRO A 600 -2.88 -13.65 -32.28
N LEU A 601 -1.62 -13.62 -32.76
CA LEU A 601 -0.87 -12.37 -32.95
C LEU A 601 -1.52 -11.45 -33.97
N ILE A 602 -1.91 -11.98 -35.13
CA ILE A 602 -2.55 -11.19 -36.20
C ILE A 602 -3.85 -10.59 -35.69
N VAL A 603 -4.66 -11.40 -34.99
CA VAL A 603 -5.90 -10.94 -34.37
C VAL A 603 -5.64 -9.84 -33.34
N ALA A 604 -4.64 -10.00 -32.46
CA ALA A 604 -4.26 -9.00 -31.47
C ALA A 604 -3.82 -7.69 -32.13
N LEU A 605 -3.01 -7.74 -33.20
CA LEU A 605 -2.56 -6.55 -33.92
C LEU A 605 -3.72 -5.81 -34.60
N ILE A 606 -4.62 -6.54 -35.28
CA ILE A 606 -5.81 -5.93 -35.91
C ILE A 606 -6.68 -5.25 -34.85
N LEU A 607 -6.97 -5.94 -33.75
CA LEU A 607 -7.76 -5.39 -32.65
C LEU A 607 -7.06 -4.19 -31.99
N GLY A 608 -5.74 -4.25 -31.79
CA GLY A 608 -4.96 -3.16 -31.21
C GLY A 608 -4.96 -1.91 -32.10
N VAL A 609 -4.76 -2.06 -33.40
CA VAL A 609 -4.83 -0.95 -34.36
C VAL A 609 -6.25 -0.36 -34.40
N ALA A 610 -7.27 -1.21 -34.51
CA ALA A 610 -8.66 -0.77 -34.51
C ALA A 610 -9.03 -0.04 -33.21
N HIS A 611 -8.57 -0.54 -32.06
CA HIS A 611 -8.79 0.09 -30.76
C HIS A 611 -8.06 1.43 -30.64
N HIS A 612 -6.81 1.52 -31.09
CA HIS A 612 -6.07 2.78 -31.10
C HIS A 612 -6.74 3.83 -32.00
N MET A 613 -7.22 3.44 -33.19
CA MET A 613 -7.98 4.32 -34.07
C MET A 613 -9.28 4.79 -33.41
N LEU A 614 -10.02 3.89 -32.76
CA LEU A 614 -11.24 4.22 -32.01
C LEU A 614 -10.97 5.24 -30.92
N LEU A 615 -9.89 5.08 -30.14
CA LEU A 615 -9.56 5.98 -29.05
C LEU A 615 -9.07 7.36 -29.53
N THR A 616 -8.23 7.39 -30.56
CA THR A 616 -7.55 8.63 -31.00
C THR A 616 -8.28 9.34 -32.13
N LYS A 617 -8.59 8.67 -33.24
CA LYS A 617 -9.22 9.29 -34.42
C LYS A 617 -10.68 9.59 -34.19
N CYS A 618 -11.39 8.70 -33.49
CA CYS A 618 -12.79 8.92 -33.12
C CYS A 618 -12.96 9.63 -31.76
N GLN A 619 -11.86 10.08 -31.15
CA GLN A 619 -11.83 10.87 -29.89
C GLN A 619 -12.57 10.26 -28.69
N PHE A 620 -12.79 8.93 -28.68
CA PHE A 620 -13.45 8.26 -27.56
C PHE A 620 -12.64 8.35 -26.26
N GLN A 621 -11.31 8.43 -26.33
CA GLN A 621 -10.50 8.56 -25.12
C GLN A 621 -10.79 9.87 -24.39
N ASP A 622 -10.72 11.00 -25.09
CA ASP A 622 -10.94 12.31 -24.50
C ASP A 622 -12.40 12.47 -24.05
N TRP A 623 -13.34 11.95 -24.85
CA TRP A 623 -14.76 11.97 -24.50
C TRP A 623 -15.09 11.16 -23.24
N ILE A 624 -14.51 9.96 -23.06
CA ILE A 624 -14.77 9.10 -21.89
C ILE A 624 -14.05 9.60 -20.62
N LEU A 625 -12.84 10.14 -20.77
CA LEU A 625 -12.02 10.56 -19.63
C LEU A 625 -12.32 11.98 -19.16
N PHE A 626 -12.58 12.91 -20.10
CA PHE A 626 -12.68 14.34 -19.83
C PHE A 626 -13.96 14.99 -20.35
N GLY A 627 -14.71 14.31 -21.23
CA GLY A 627 -15.94 14.83 -21.81
C GLY A 627 -17.17 14.69 -20.91
N GLU A 628 -18.16 15.55 -21.13
CA GLU A 628 -19.48 15.43 -20.51
C GLU A 628 -20.32 14.39 -21.27
N ASN A 629 -20.35 13.15 -20.79
CA ASN A 629 -21.25 12.13 -21.31
C ASN A 629 -22.66 12.30 -20.69
N LYS A 630 -23.62 12.76 -21.50
CA LYS A 630 -25.03 12.97 -21.09
C LYS A 630 -25.82 11.67 -20.87
N ARG A 631 -25.28 10.50 -21.27
CA ARG A 631 -25.83 9.15 -21.04
C ARG A 631 -27.31 8.99 -21.45
N GLU A 632 -27.71 9.63 -22.54
CA GLU A 632 -29.10 9.70 -22.99
C GLU A 632 -29.65 8.33 -23.45
N ASN A 633 -28.79 7.47 -24.00
CA ASN A 633 -29.15 6.15 -24.54
C ASN A 633 -28.37 5.01 -23.89
N LEU A 634 -28.87 3.77 -24.04
CA LEU A 634 -28.26 2.56 -23.45
C LEU A 634 -26.77 2.37 -23.82
N ILE A 635 -26.40 2.73 -25.04
CA ILE A 635 -25.00 2.65 -25.52
C ILE A 635 -24.14 3.67 -24.78
N THR A 636 -24.55 4.95 -24.77
CA THR A 636 -23.83 6.03 -24.08
C THR A 636 -23.75 5.82 -22.58
N ALA A 637 -24.76 5.16 -21.98
CA ALA A 637 -24.78 4.80 -20.58
C ALA A 637 -23.72 3.74 -20.20
N ASN A 638 -23.33 2.89 -21.16
CA ASN A 638 -22.43 1.74 -20.95
C ASN A 638 -21.16 1.81 -21.81
N ILE A 639 -20.81 3.00 -22.26
CA ILE A 639 -19.77 3.17 -23.27
C ILE A 639 -18.39 2.77 -22.74
N GLU A 640 -18.11 2.99 -21.46
CA GLU A 640 -16.87 2.60 -20.81
C GLU A 640 -16.63 1.09 -20.95
N GLY A 641 -17.65 0.26 -20.67
CA GLY A 641 -17.60 -1.19 -20.82
C GLY A 641 -17.48 -1.66 -22.27
N LEU A 642 -18.15 -0.99 -23.21
CA LEU A 642 -18.13 -1.35 -24.63
C LEU A 642 -16.79 -1.04 -25.31
N VAL A 643 -16.22 0.15 -25.05
CA VAL A 643 -14.94 0.56 -25.65
C VAL A 643 -13.78 -0.25 -25.05
N SER A 644 -13.79 -0.47 -23.72
CA SER A 644 -12.77 -1.26 -23.03
C SER A 644 -12.77 -2.75 -23.46
N LEU A 645 -13.90 -3.30 -23.89
CA LEU A 645 -14.01 -4.69 -24.36
C LEU A 645 -13.05 -4.99 -25.53
N VAL A 646 -12.87 -4.04 -26.46
CA VAL A 646 -11.94 -4.22 -27.60
C VAL A 646 -10.50 -4.31 -27.11
N GLY A 647 -10.11 -3.46 -26.16
CA GLY A 647 -8.80 -3.52 -25.50
C GLY A 647 -8.59 -4.83 -24.73
N TYR A 648 -9.61 -5.32 -24.01
CA TYR A 648 -9.54 -6.62 -23.33
C TYR A 648 -9.41 -7.80 -24.31
N LEU A 649 -10.07 -7.75 -25.48
CA LEU A 649 -9.85 -8.75 -26.53
C LEU A 649 -8.42 -8.72 -27.06
N CYS A 650 -7.82 -7.54 -27.20
CA CYS A 650 -6.42 -7.40 -27.56
C CYS A 650 -5.49 -8.06 -26.51
N ILE A 651 -5.74 -7.82 -25.21
CA ILE A 651 -4.99 -8.48 -24.12
C ILE A 651 -5.17 -10.00 -24.17
N TYR A 652 -6.40 -10.49 -24.41
CA TYR A 652 -6.71 -11.91 -24.50
C TYR A 652 -5.89 -12.61 -25.61
N TYR A 653 -5.94 -12.07 -26.83
CA TYR A 653 -5.20 -12.65 -27.96
C TYR A 653 -3.69 -12.45 -27.86
N GLY A 654 -3.24 -11.33 -27.28
CA GLY A 654 -1.83 -11.10 -26.97
C GLY A 654 -1.29 -12.14 -25.99
N ALA A 655 -1.99 -12.37 -24.88
CA ALA A 655 -1.61 -13.40 -23.90
C ALA A 655 -1.69 -14.82 -24.47
N MET A 656 -2.67 -15.10 -25.34
CA MET A 656 -2.76 -16.38 -26.06
C MET A 656 -1.58 -16.60 -27.01
N PHE A 657 -1.12 -15.55 -27.70
CA PHE A 657 0.06 -15.62 -28.54
C PHE A 657 1.31 -15.96 -27.73
N VAL A 658 1.55 -15.24 -26.62
CA VAL A 658 2.69 -15.51 -25.73
C VAL A 658 2.65 -16.94 -25.20
N ALA A 659 1.48 -17.41 -24.76
CA ALA A 659 1.30 -18.77 -24.28
C ALA A 659 1.58 -19.81 -25.38
N LYS A 660 1.14 -19.54 -26.61
CA LYS A 660 1.35 -20.43 -27.77
C LYS A 660 2.82 -20.54 -28.14
N ASP A 661 3.52 -19.41 -28.20
CA ASP A 661 4.93 -19.36 -28.57
C ASP A 661 5.84 -19.93 -27.46
N SER A 662 5.51 -19.61 -26.21
CA SER A 662 6.26 -20.07 -25.03
C SER A 662 5.87 -21.48 -24.59
N ALA A 663 5.04 -22.21 -25.34
CA ALA A 663 4.59 -23.54 -24.94
C ALA A 663 5.75 -24.55 -24.94
N PRO A 664 5.88 -25.43 -23.93
CA PRO A 664 6.90 -26.48 -23.96
C PRO A 664 6.62 -27.42 -25.14
N GLN A 665 7.65 -27.68 -25.94
CA GLN A 665 7.57 -28.53 -27.14
C GLN A 665 7.61 -30.04 -26.83
N GLY A 666 7.75 -30.42 -25.56
CA GLY A 666 7.74 -31.81 -25.13
C GLY A 666 7.79 -31.94 -23.60
N MET A 667 7.84 -33.19 -23.13
CA MET A 667 7.72 -33.54 -21.70
C MET A 667 9.05 -33.53 -20.93
N ARG A 668 10.15 -33.03 -21.51
CA ARG A 668 11.45 -32.92 -20.82
C ARG A 668 11.54 -31.60 -20.06
N ILE A 669 12.16 -31.61 -18.88
CA ILE A 669 12.30 -30.44 -18.01
C ILE A 669 13.00 -29.24 -18.69
N ARG A 670 13.96 -29.50 -19.59
CA ARG A 670 14.62 -28.44 -20.37
C ARG A 670 13.65 -27.58 -21.19
N TYR A 671 12.53 -28.16 -21.67
CA TYR A 671 11.52 -27.42 -22.42
C TYR A 671 10.68 -26.52 -21.51
N TYR A 672 10.50 -26.88 -20.24
CA TYR A 672 9.83 -26.02 -19.25
C TYR A 672 10.72 -24.85 -18.82
N ILE A 673 12.03 -25.09 -18.66
CA ILE A 673 13.00 -24.00 -18.42
C ILE A 673 13.02 -23.05 -19.62
N SER A 674 13.12 -23.58 -20.84
CA SER A 674 13.06 -22.77 -22.08
C SER A 674 11.74 -22.01 -22.21
N SER A 675 10.62 -22.62 -21.83
CA SER A 675 9.30 -21.98 -21.75
C SER A 675 9.32 -20.79 -20.79
N GLY A 676 9.86 -20.97 -19.58
CA GLY A 676 10.02 -19.89 -18.59
C GLY A 676 10.87 -18.73 -19.13
N VAL A 677 12.00 -19.01 -19.76
CA VAL A 677 12.87 -18.00 -20.39
C VAL A 677 12.13 -17.24 -21.49
N SER A 678 11.34 -17.94 -22.32
CA SER A 678 10.52 -17.31 -23.37
C SER A 678 9.52 -16.30 -22.79
N PHE A 679 8.84 -16.63 -21.69
CA PHE A 679 7.95 -15.67 -21.01
C PHE A 679 8.68 -14.41 -20.51
N PHE A 680 9.92 -14.53 -20.02
CA PHE A 680 10.73 -13.37 -19.62
C PHE A 680 11.17 -12.53 -20.83
N PHE A 681 11.51 -13.17 -21.95
CA PHE A 681 11.79 -12.46 -23.20
C PHE A 681 10.59 -11.62 -23.62
N TYR A 682 9.39 -12.20 -23.65
CA TYR A 682 8.17 -11.47 -23.97
C TYR A 682 7.84 -10.38 -22.95
N ALA A 683 8.07 -10.62 -21.65
CA ALA A 683 7.91 -9.59 -20.63
C ALA A 683 8.82 -8.39 -20.91
N GLY A 684 10.10 -8.62 -21.21
CA GLY A 684 11.04 -7.56 -21.59
C GLY A 684 10.61 -6.82 -22.86
N PHE A 685 10.17 -7.55 -23.88
CA PHE A 685 9.65 -6.96 -25.12
C PHE A 685 8.42 -6.06 -24.87
N PHE A 686 7.43 -6.54 -24.10
CA PHE A 686 6.25 -5.73 -23.80
C PHE A 686 6.53 -4.56 -22.87
N LEU A 687 7.51 -4.67 -21.97
CA LEU A 687 7.97 -3.54 -21.17
C LEU A 687 8.56 -2.44 -22.07
N LEU A 688 9.39 -2.81 -23.05
CA LEU A 688 9.91 -1.84 -24.02
C LEU A 688 8.79 -1.22 -24.87
N CYS A 689 7.83 -2.03 -25.33
CA CYS A 689 6.66 -1.54 -26.05
C CYS A 689 5.80 -0.59 -25.19
N GLN A 690 5.62 -0.91 -23.91
CA GLN A 690 4.93 -0.07 -22.95
C GLN A 690 5.65 1.27 -22.84
N LEU A 691 6.94 1.29 -22.48
CA LEU A 691 7.72 2.52 -22.30
C LEU A 691 7.74 3.38 -23.57
N PHE A 692 7.89 2.74 -24.74
CA PHE A 692 7.80 3.43 -26.02
C PHE A 692 6.41 4.04 -26.22
N SER A 693 5.34 3.28 -26.04
CA SER A 693 3.97 3.77 -26.20
C SER A 693 3.61 4.86 -25.18
N GLU A 694 4.10 4.80 -23.94
CA GLU A 694 3.88 5.85 -22.94
C GLU A 694 4.52 7.17 -23.36
N HIS A 695 5.68 7.11 -24.01
CA HIS A 695 6.38 8.29 -24.51
C HIS A 695 5.63 8.97 -25.67
N PHE A 696 5.03 8.20 -26.58
CA PHE A 696 4.41 8.74 -27.80
C PHE A 696 2.89 8.94 -27.71
N ILE A 697 2.18 8.10 -26.96
CA ILE A 697 0.71 8.08 -26.88
C ILE A 697 0.22 8.72 -25.56
N GLY A 698 1.01 8.62 -24.48
CA GLY A 698 0.67 9.13 -23.15
C GLY A 698 0.49 8.04 -22.11
N ALA A 699 0.05 8.42 -20.92
CA ALA A 699 -0.03 7.51 -19.76
C ALA A 699 -1.07 6.38 -19.95
N PRO A 700 -0.86 5.21 -19.32
CA PRO A 700 -1.81 4.10 -19.39
C PRO A 700 -3.12 4.46 -18.67
N SER A 701 -4.24 4.02 -19.24
CA SER A 701 -5.58 4.20 -18.67
C SER A 701 -6.35 2.89 -18.69
N ARG A 702 -6.72 2.40 -17.50
CA ARG A 702 -7.51 1.18 -17.34
C ARG A 702 -8.99 1.32 -17.70
N ARG A 703 -9.53 2.55 -17.73
CA ARG A 703 -10.94 2.81 -18.07
C ARG A 703 -11.22 2.63 -19.55
N VAL A 704 -10.30 3.10 -20.40
CA VAL A 704 -10.40 2.96 -21.86
C VAL A 704 -9.57 1.80 -22.41
N VAL A 705 -8.66 1.23 -21.61
CA VAL A 705 -7.77 0.11 -21.97
C VAL A 705 -6.85 0.48 -23.15
N ASN A 706 -6.25 1.67 -23.08
CA ASN A 706 -5.40 2.20 -24.16
C ASN A 706 -4.13 1.35 -24.40
N ILE A 707 -3.42 1.61 -25.52
CA ILE A 707 -2.25 0.83 -25.95
C ILE A 707 -1.16 0.70 -24.84
N PRO A 708 -0.75 1.79 -24.16
CA PRO A 708 0.20 1.68 -23.05
C PRO A 708 -0.28 0.75 -21.92
N TYR A 709 -1.58 0.80 -21.59
CA TYR A 709 -2.17 -0.11 -20.61
C TYR A 709 -2.15 -1.57 -21.10
N ILE A 710 -2.50 -1.84 -22.37
CA ILE A 710 -2.46 -3.19 -22.96
C ILE A 710 -1.05 -3.79 -22.83
N PHE A 711 -0.01 -3.04 -23.22
CA PHE A 711 1.37 -3.53 -23.09
C PHE A 711 1.81 -3.71 -21.65
N SER A 712 1.43 -2.80 -20.74
CA SER A 712 1.67 -2.96 -19.31
C SER A 712 1.07 -4.26 -18.75
N GLN A 713 -0.16 -4.60 -19.14
CA GLN A 713 -0.81 -5.83 -18.69
C GLN A 713 -0.22 -7.10 -19.34
N LEU A 714 0.21 -7.04 -20.61
CA LEU A 714 0.92 -8.15 -21.26
C LEU A 714 2.30 -8.39 -20.62
N TYR A 715 3.01 -7.33 -20.27
CA TYR A 715 4.26 -7.41 -19.49
C TYR A 715 4.03 -8.08 -18.13
N LEU A 716 3.12 -7.54 -17.31
CA LEU A 716 2.84 -8.02 -15.95
C LEU A 716 2.28 -9.46 -15.92
N SER A 717 1.48 -9.85 -16.91
CA SER A 717 0.97 -11.23 -17.00
C SER A 717 2.04 -12.20 -17.48
N SER A 718 2.88 -11.83 -18.46
CA SER A 718 3.97 -12.67 -18.97
C SER A 718 5.01 -12.94 -17.89
N ILE A 719 5.42 -11.91 -17.14
CA ILE A 719 6.36 -12.09 -16.03
C ILE A 719 5.78 -12.97 -14.92
N THR A 720 4.50 -12.80 -14.58
CA THR A 720 3.81 -13.64 -13.59
C THR A 720 3.80 -15.12 -14.00
N VAL A 721 3.44 -15.43 -15.25
CA VAL A 721 3.42 -16.82 -15.73
C VAL A 721 4.84 -17.39 -15.81
N GLY A 722 5.80 -16.64 -16.37
CA GLY A 722 7.20 -17.07 -16.46
C GLY A 722 7.81 -17.40 -15.10
N ILE A 723 7.53 -16.56 -14.11
CA ILE A 723 7.91 -16.76 -12.70
C ILE A 723 7.40 -18.11 -12.15
N PHE A 724 6.11 -18.43 -12.32
CA PHE A 724 5.55 -19.69 -11.80
C PHE A 724 6.02 -20.91 -12.58
N VAL A 725 6.31 -20.78 -13.89
CA VAL A 725 6.92 -21.84 -14.69
C VAL A 725 8.33 -22.17 -14.17
N ILE A 726 9.13 -21.16 -13.83
CA ILE A 726 10.46 -21.38 -13.21
C ILE A 726 10.32 -22.02 -11.83
N ALA A 727 9.44 -21.50 -10.97
CA ALA A 727 9.21 -22.08 -9.65
C ALA A 727 8.84 -23.57 -9.73
N GLN A 728 7.98 -23.92 -10.68
CA GLN A 728 7.62 -25.31 -10.94
C GLN A 728 8.80 -26.13 -11.47
N SER A 729 9.59 -25.57 -12.39
CA SER A 729 10.77 -26.23 -12.94
C SER A 729 11.78 -26.58 -11.84
N ILE A 730 11.97 -25.71 -10.84
CA ILE A 730 12.83 -25.96 -9.68
C ILE A 730 12.32 -27.17 -8.88
N THR A 731 11.02 -27.25 -8.59
CA THR A 731 10.47 -28.38 -7.83
C THR A 731 10.50 -29.69 -8.62
N LEU A 732 10.21 -29.66 -9.92
CA LEU A 732 10.36 -30.84 -10.79
C LEU A 732 11.81 -31.32 -10.80
N PHE A 733 12.77 -30.40 -10.90
CA PHE A 733 14.19 -30.75 -10.86
C PHE A 733 14.58 -31.40 -9.52
N ALA A 734 14.08 -30.88 -8.39
CA ALA A 734 14.31 -31.46 -7.07
C ALA A 734 13.79 -32.90 -6.96
N TRP A 735 12.59 -33.16 -7.50
CA TRP A 735 12.00 -34.50 -7.57
C TRP A 735 12.81 -35.45 -8.46
N ILE A 736 13.14 -35.05 -9.69
CA ILE A 736 13.95 -35.86 -10.62
C ILE A 736 15.31 -36.21 -10.03
N SER A 737 15.92 -35.27 -9.31
CA SER A 737 17.23 -35.43 -8.68
C SER A 737 17.19 -36.32 -7.43
N ARG A 738 16.03 -36.90 -7.09
CA ARG A 738 15.80 -37.76 -5.92
C ARG A 738 16.25 -37.11 -4.60
N ILE A 739 16.03 -35.81 -4.46
CA ILE A 739 16.31 -35.10 -3.20
C ILE A 739 15.47 -35.75 -2.07
N PRO A 740 16.05 -36.00 -0.88
CA PRO A 740 15.31 -36.54 0.26
C PRO A 740 14.01 -35.76 0.50
N ASN A 741 12.94 -36.48 0.84
CA ASN A 741 11.58 -35.96 1.03
C ASN A 741 10.85 -35.49 -0.25
N PHE A 742 11.46 -35.61 -1.43
CA PHE A 742 10.81 -35.44 -2.75
C PHE A 742 10.73 -36.76 -3.53
N ILE A 743 10.57 -37.92 -2.86
CA ILE A 743 10.71 -39.27 -3.47
C ILE A 743 9.33 -39.93 -3.75
N GLY A 744 8.23 -39.18 -3.75
CA GLY A 744 6.88 -39.73 -4.00
C GLY A 744 6.61 -40.13 -5.45
N ASP A 745 5.62 -41.01 -5.66
CA ASP A 745 5.14 -41.43 -6.99
C ASP A 745 4.73 -40.24 -7.86
N GLU A 746 4.18 -39.19 -7.24
CA GLU A 746 4.03 -37.88 -7.86
C GLU A 746 4.89 -36.81 -7.15
N PRO A 747 5.48 -35.85 -7.90
CA PRO A 747 6.26 -34.75 -7.31
C PRO A 747 5.46 -33.88 -6.35
N TRP A 748 4.13 -33.93 -6.44
CA TRP A 748 3.23 -32.98 -5.81
C TRP A 748 2.26 -33.62 -4.82
N ASP A 749 2.11 -34.94 -4.76
CA ASP A 749 1.09 -35.58 -3.92
C ASP A 749 1.37 -35.43 -2.42
N SER A 750 2.61 -35.67 -2.00
CA SER A 750 3.02 -35.51 -0.60
C SER A 750 3.04 -34.04 -0.16
N VAL A 751 3.01 -33.09 -1.10
CA VAL A 751 3.22 -31.66 -0.84
C VAL A 751 2.17 -30.79 -1.53
N SER A 752 1.00 -31.30 -1.92
CA SER A 752 0.06 -30.51 -2.74
C SER A 752 -0.44 -29.27 -1.98
N PRO A 753 -0.36 -28.05 -2.58
CA PRO A 753 -0.78 -26.79 -1.95
C PRO A 753 -2.30 -26.80 -1.81
N CYS A 754 -2.77 -27.21 -0.65
CA CYS A 754 -4.17 -27.57 -0.51
C CYS A 754 -5.08 -26.34 -0.57
N LEU A 755 -4.57 -25.18 -0.15
CA LEU A 755 -5.29 -23.94 -0.25
C LEU A 755 -5.46 -23.49 -1.72
N ALA A 756 -4.39 -23.63 -2.50
CA ALA A 756 -4.42 -23.30 -3.93
C ALA A 756 -5.35 -24.22 -4.71
N VAL A 757 -5.36 -25.52 -4.41
CA VAL A 757 -6.29 -26.48 -5.03
C VAL A 757 -7.74 -26.14 -4.68
N SER A 758 -8.07 -26.00 -3.39
CA SER A 758 -9.45 -25.73 -2.95
C SER A 758 -10.02 -24.43 -3.52
N ILE A 759 -9.21 -23.38 -3.67
CA ILE A 759 -9.66 -22.11 -4.26
C ILE A 759 -9.86 -22.24 -5.77
N ASN A 760 -8.95 -22.91 -6.48
CA ASN A 760 -9.07 -23.06 -7.92
C ASN A 760 -10.30 -23.89 -8.31
N ASP A 761 -10.63 -24.93 -7.53
CA ASP A 761 -11.82 -25.75 -7.75
C ASP A 761 -13.13 -24.96 -7.60
N ALA A 762 -13.12 -23.91 -6.77
CA ALA A 762 -14.29 -23.12 -6.44
C ALA A 762 -14.18 -21.64 -6.85
N GLY A 763 -13.32 -21.29 -7.81
CA GLY A 763 -12.91 -19.89 -8.06
C GLY A 763 -14.06 -18.89 -8.28
N LEU A 764 -15.11 -19.25 -9.03
CA LEU A 764 -16.28 -18.39 -9.20
C LEU A 764 -17.03 -18.16 -7.88
N TRP A 765 -17.19 -19.21 -7.07
CA TRP A 765 -17.87 -19.13 -5.78
C TRP A 765 -17.06 -18.34 -4.76
N VAL A 766 -15.73 -18.48 -4.76
CA VAL A 766 -14.83 -17.64 -3.95
C VAL A 766 -15.02 -16.17 -4.30
N PHE A 767 -15.07 -15.84 -5.60
CA PHE A 767 -15.30 -14.47 -6.06
C PHE A 767 -16.69 -13.93 -5.66
N LEU A 768 -17.75 -14.74 -5.77
CA LEU A 768 -19.10 -14.30 -5.38
C LEU A 768 -19.23 -14.12 -3.87
N LEU A 769 -18.74 -15.08 -3.09
CA LEU A 769 -18.80 -15.04 -1.63
C LEU A 769 -17.96 -13.90 -1.07
N SER A 770 -16.79 -13.62 -1.65
CA SER A 770 -15.96 -12.47 -1.27
C SER A 770 -16.69 -11.14 -1.47
N ASN A 771 -17.35 -10.92 -2.61
CA ASN A 771 -18.14 -9.70 -2.86
C ASN A 771 -19.32 -9.58 -1.88
N LEU A 772 -20.02 -10.68 -1.57
CA LEU A 772 -21.12 -10.69 -0.60
C LEU A 772 -20.62 -10.37 0.82
N MET A 773 -19.54 -11.02 1.25
CA MET A 773 -18.91 -10.77 2.55
C MET A 773 -18.38 -9.34 2.68
N THR A 774 -17.90 -8.73 1.59
CA THR A 774 -17.52 -7.31 1.57
C THR A 774 -18.73 -6.40 1.79
N GLY A 775 -19.84 -6.65 1.09
CA GLY A 775 -21.08 -5.91 1.32
C GLY A 775 -21.58 -6.06 2.76
N LEU A 776 -21.51 -7.26 3.32
CA LEU A 776 -21.85 -7.52 4.72
C LEU A 776 -20.92 -6.79 5.69
N ALA A 777 -19.60 -6.79 5.44
CA ALA A 777 -18.64 -6.08 6.28
C ALA A 777 -18.89 -4.57 6.28
N ASN A 778 -19.15 -3.98 5.11
CA ASN A 778 -19.48 -2.55 4.98
C ASN A 778 -20.84 -2.19 5.60
N PHE A 779 -21.78 -3.14 5.67
CA PHE A 779 -23.05 -2.96 6.37
C PHE A 779 -22.90 -3.06 7.90
N MET A 780 -22.11 -4.02 8.37
CA MET A 780 -21.92 -4.30 9.81
C MET A 780 -20.98 -3.31 10.49
N PHE A 781 -19.99 -2.79 9.77
CA PHE A 781 -18.92 -1.97 10.32
C PHE A 781 -18.78 -0.66 9.54
N ASN A 782 -18.50 0.43 10.23
CA ASN A 782 -18.06 1.67 9.57
C ASN A 782 -16.59 1.52 9.13
N THR A 783 -16.39 0.88 7.98
CA THR A 783 -15.06 0.50 7.46
C THR A 783 -14.13 1.68 7.25
N HIS A 784 -14.65 2.86 6.92
CA HIS A 784 -13.86 4.07 6.67
C HIS A 784 -13.27 4.71 7.93
N SER A 785 -13.88 4.51 9.09
CA SER A 785 -13.41 5.11 10.35
C SER A 785 -12.70 4.11 11.26
N MET A 786 -12.40 2.90 10.78
CA MET A 786 -11.73 1.88 11.59
C MET A 786 -10.27 2.27 11.85
N ASP A 787 -9.82 2.06 13.09
CA ASP A 787 -8.41 2.14 13.44
C ASP A 787 -7.61 1.01 12.77
N THR A 788 -6.28 1.17 12.71
CA THR A 788 -5.39 0.23 12.01
C THR A 788 -5.52 -1.22 12.50
N PHE A 789 -5.69 -1.44 13.81
CA PHE A 789 -5.77 -2.79 14.37
C PHE A 789 -7.10 -3.43 13.98
N SER A 790 -8.21 -2.73 14.19
CA SER A 790 -9.55 -3.24 13.82
C SER A 790 -9.68 -3.47 12.31
N ALA A 791 -9.12 -2.57 11.49
CA ALA A 791 -9.09 -2.72 10.04
C ALA A 791 -8.30 -3.96 9.61
N PHE A 792 -7.09 -4.16 10.15
CA PHE A 792 -6.30 -5.35 9.86
C PHE A 792 -7.01 -6.62 10.33
N ALA A 793 -7.55 -6.63 11.55
CA ALA A 793 -8.28 -7.76 12.11
C ALA A 793 -9.52 -8.12 11.28
N LEU A 794 -10.23 -7.13 10.74
CA LEU A 794 -11.36 -7.34 9.84
C LEU A 794 -10.92 -8.03 8.55
N VAL A 795 -9.93 -7.47 7.85
CA VAL A 795 -9.44 -8.03 6.57
C VAL A 795 -8.82 -9.42 6.78
N PHE A 796 -8.07 -9.61 7.87
CA PHE A 796 -7.54 -10.90 8.27
C PHE A 796 -8.64 -11.93 8.51
N SER A 797 -9.64 -11.58 9.32
CA SER A 797 -10.72 -12.50 9.69
C SER A 797 -11.57 -12.85 8.48
N TYR A 798 -11.87 -11.86 7.64
CA TYR A 798 -12.51 -12.05 6.34
C TYR A 798 -11.74 -13.05 5.47
N LEU A 799 -10.44 -12.84 5.32
CA LEU A 799 -9.59 -13.69 4.48
C LEU A 799 -9.53 -15.11 5.05
N PHE A 800 -9.31 -15.25 6.36
CA PHE A 800 -9.23 -16.53 7.05
C PHE A 800 -10.53 -17.32 6.95
N ILE A 801 -11.68 -16.69 7.24
CA ILE A 801 -13.00 -17.32 7.18
C ILE A 801 -13.31 -17.78 5.75
N LEU A 802 -13.12 -16.91 4.76
CA LEU A 802 -13.37 -17.23 3.36
C LEU A 802 -12.56 -18.47 2.93
N HIS A 803 -11.27 -18.47 3.24
CA HIS A 803 -10.37 -19.57 2.88
C HIS A 803 -10.69 -20.86 3.66
N ALA A 804 -11.08 -20.75 4.93
CA ALA A 804 -11.48 -21.89 5.76
C ALA A 804 -12.75 -22.56 5.22
N ILE A 805 -13.75 -21.78 4.78
CA ILE A 805 -15.00 -22.32 4.22
C ILE A 805 -14.71 -23.25 3.03
N PHE A 806 -13.96 -22.77 2.04
CA PHE A 806 -13.67 -23.54 0.83
C PHE A 806 -12.71 -24.71 1.07
N PHE A 807 -11.85 -24.60 2.09
CA PHE A 807 -10.93 -25.68 2.44
C PHE A 807 -11.60 -26.82 3.24
N PHE A 808 -12.42 -26.50 4.24
CA PHE A 808 -12.99 -27.49 5.16
C PHE A 808 -14.34 -28.03 4.69
N ALA A 809 -15.21 -27.23 4.06
CA ALA A 809 -16.57 -27.66 3.73
C ALA A 809 -16.63 -28.91 2.82
N PRO A 810 -15.83 -29.03 1.74
CA PRO A 810 -15.82 -30.24 0.91
C PRO A 810 -15.36 -31.49 1.67
N LYS A 811 -14.38 -31.34 2.57
CA LYS A 811 -13.78 -32.45 3.34
C LYS A 811 -14.70 -32.97 4.44
N ILE A 812 -15.43 -32.06 5.08
CA ILE A 812 -16.50 -32.42 6.01
C ILE A 812 -17.58 -33.20 5.26
N TYR A 813 -18.02 -32.70 4.09
CA TYR A 813 -19.03 -33.38 3.27
C TYR A 813 -18.59 -34.79 2.84
N GLU A 814 -17.35 -34.98 2.40
CA GLU A 814 -16.81 -36.31 2.08
C GLU A 814 -16.76 -37.25 3.28
N THR A 815 -16.40 -36.73 4.47
CA THR A 815 -16.38 -37.51 5.72
C THR A 815 -17.79 -37.97 6.10
N TYR A 816 -18.80 -37.09 5.95
CA TYR A 816 -20.21 -37.44 6.14
C TYR A 816 -20.71 -38.46 5.11
N LYS A 817 -20.26 -38.38 3.84
CA LYS A 817 -20.65 -39.32 2.77
C LYS A 817 -20.02 -40.70 2.94
N LYS A 818 -18.80 -40.80 3.51
CA LYS A 818 -18.13 -42.07 3.84
C LYS A 818 -18.71 -42.78 5.07
N HIS A 819 -19.53 -42.11 5.86
CA HIS A 819 -20.38 -42.73 6.89
C HIS A 819 -21.83 -42.82 6.42
N PRO A 820 -22.22 -43.81 5.57
CA PRO A 820 -23.64 -44.09 5.40
C PRO A 820 -24.21 -44.45 6.78
N LYS A 821 -25.31 -43.78 7.15
CA LYS A 821 -26.09 -44.10 8.34
C LYS A 821 -26.24 -45.63 8.41
N ARG A 822 -25.59 -46.27 9.39
CA ARG A 822 -26.06 -47.56 9.92
C ARG A 822 -27.42 -47.25 10.55
N ARG A 823 -28.48 -47.42 9.75
CA ARG A 823 -29.83 -47.64 10.27
C ARG A 823 -30.02 -49.13 10.42
#